data_AF-A0A3C2CZH2-F1
#
_entry.id   AF-A0A3C2CZH2-F1
#
_cell.length_a   1.000
_cell.length_b   1.000
_cell.length_c   1.000
_cell.angle_alpha   90.00
_cell.angle_beta   90.00
_cell.angle_gamma   90.00
#
_symmetry.space_group_name_H-M   'P 1'
#
loop_
_entity.id
_entity.type
_entity.pdbx_description
1 polymer ?
#
loop_
_entity_poly.entity_id
_entity_poly.type
_entity_poly.pdbx_seq_one_letter_code
_entity_poly.pdbx_strand_id
1 'polypeptide(L)'
;MIVSVDANQKWLKRIAEIVLANLKDENLGVKELARESGMSLYSLSRKLKAISKKTVPQFIREVRLQKAMELIKTEDLTISEIAYRVGFSSPTYFNKCFHEYYGYPPGKVIEVESVKADSEVVSPVSGQTEKTGIAKRSSLNSWMGVIFFTLILVTAGITIYQKFHVSEWTDSLLSSDGRISIAVMPFYNMTKDTSWNIWQEGVQECLISSLTNARELKIRNKESINALIYTGGITDQAALTPEIAGRISQKLDASFFISGSLKQAGSVLRIDAQLTNVRNNEVVKSFISEKPFHENYVFQCVDTISEAIKNFLLISKLRKDYPVYQRYGLPSTNSSEAFRYYIYGNQAAARFENIRAISWYLKALESDSNYFDPMKGLSSVYAREGNMEKDYEWVLRYYKKRNQFNFEDQLWASWAYACSFESPETCVNYLKQIQQLDDQKPNTYYLLGIMYNRMGQYDKAIEVLEKNLSICMNWGKDFMKNNSMYTELGLAYHKTGQFKKEKKLYKLGETNMPDDGPICISWAVLALSEKDTVMSRHYFNKLTFLLKNRYQSTQAHIDRRIAEIYQAAGMTDKAEKYFRESFSQEPDNPERMLVMANFMIETGRNLYEVPRLMDKAMTLATNKYDYYNFMNTKGWGLYKQGKYKEALKILEETWKSAPFKLYSIYSRLEEVKKVTQNNHLQ
;
A
#
# COMPACT_ATOMS: atom_id res chain seq x y z
N MET A 1 36.92 -15.71 -44.26
CA MET A 1 35.60 -15.53 -43.61
C MET A 1 34.45 -16.28 -44.29
N ILE A 2 34.57 -16.75 -45.55
CA ILE A 2 33.49 -17.43 -46.29
C ILE A 2 33.19 -18.86 -45.75
N VAL A 3 34.20 -19.56 -45.22
CA VAL A 3 34.07 -20.95 -44.72
C VAL A 3 33.21 -21.08 -43.45
N SER A 4 33.15 -20.05 -42.58
CA SER A 4 32.41 -20.14 -41.31
C SER A 4 30.91 -19.91 -41.45
N VAL A 5 30.48 -19.17 -42.48
CA VAL A 5 29.05 -18.91 -42.75
C VAL A 5 28.37 -20.16 -43.32
N ASP A 6 29.04 -20.83 -44.27
CA ASP A 6 28.55 -22.08 -44.89
C ASP A 6 28.44 -23.23 -43.87
N ALA A 7 29.43 -23.37 -42.98
CA ALA A 7 29.41 -24.38 -41.91
C ALA A 7 28.28 -24.14 -40.89
N ASN A 8 27.99 -22.88 -40.56
CA ASN A 8 26.90 -22.52 -39.64
C ASN A 8 25.52 -22.77 -40.27
N GLN A 9 25.36 -22.48 -41.57
CA GLN A 9 24.11 -22.77 -42.29
C GLN A 9 23.87 -24.28 -42.42
N LYS A 10 24.89 -25.07 -42.77
CA LYS A 10 24.81 -26.53 -42.80
C LYS A 10 24.44 -27.11 -41.44
N TRP A 11 25.01 -26.58 -40.36
CA TRP A 11 24.68 -27.00 -39.00
C TRP A 11 23.23 -26.65 -38.62
N LEU A 12 22.75 -25.43 -38.90
CA LEU A 12 21.35 -25.07 -38.65
C LEU A 12 20.36 -25.94 -39.42
N LYS A 13 20.68 -26.27 -40.68
CA LYS A 13 19.88 -27.18 -41.49
C LYS A 13 19.75 -28.55 -40.83
N ARG A 14 20.86 -29.13 -40.36
CA ARG A 14 20.85 -30.40 -39.61
C ARG A 14 19.98 -30.35 -38.35
N ILE A 15 20.01 -29.24 -37.60
CA ILE A 15 19.16 -29.09 -36.40
C ILE A 15 17.67 -28.95 -36.79
N ALA A 16 17.36 -28.24 -37.86
CA ALA A 16 15.99 -28.16 -38.38
C ALA A 16 15.48 -29.53 -38.86
N GLU A 17 16.32 -30.34 -39.52
CA GLU A 17 15.99 -31.70 -39.93
C GLU A 17 15.62 -32.61 -38.74
N ILE A 18 16.31 -32.48 -37.61
CA ILE A 18 15.97 -33.21 -36.38
C ILE A 18 14.60 -32.77 -35.82
N VAL A 19 14.29 -31.47 -35.89
CA VAL A 19 12.97 -30.95 -35.49
C VAL A 19 11.87 -31.48 -36.42
N LEU A 20 12.11 -31.51 -37.73
CA LEU A 20 11.17 -32.04 -38.71
C LEU A 20 10.97 -33.56 -38.56
N ALA A 21 12.00 -34.31 -38.18
CA ALA A 21 11.90 -35.74 -37.89
C ALA A 21 11.05 -36.03 -36.64
N ASN A 22 11.00 -35.10 -35.68
CA ASN A 22 10.23 -35.19 -34.44
C ASN A 22 9.05 -34.20 -34.41
N LEU A 23 8.51 -33.88 -35.58
CA LEU A 23 7.58 -32.76 -35.76
C LEU A 23 6.32 -32.89 -34.89
N LYS A 24 5.75 -34.10 -34.79
CA LYS A 24 4.52 -34.40 -34.05
C LYS A 24 4.70 -34.48 -32.52
N ASP A 25 5.92 -34.57 -32.02
CA ASP A 25 6.16 -34.76 -30.58
C ASP A 25 6.06 -33.44 -29.81
N GLU A 26 4.94 -33.21 -29.13
CA GLU A 26 4.71 -32.00 -28.33
C GLU A 26 5.77 -31.77 -27.24
N ASN A 27 6.45 -32.83 -26.80
CA ASN A 27 7.48 -32.77 -25.75
C ASN A 27 8.89 -32.50 -26.27
N LEU A 28 9.07 -32.31 -27.59
CA LEU A 28 10.37 -31.96 -28.17
C LEU A 28 10.85 -30.61 -27.62
N GLY A 29 11.77 -30.67 -26.66
CA GLY A 29 12.36 -29.51 -26.01
C GLY A 29 13.87 -29.47 -26.14
N VAL A 30 14.51 -28.70 -25.26
CA VAL A 30 15.97 -28.51 -25.27
C VAL A 30 16.71 -29.82 -25.00
N LYS A 31 16.12 -30.70 -24.18
CA LYS A 31 16.74 -31.94 -23.74
C LYS A 31 16.77 -32.98 -24.84
N GLU A 32 15.65 -33.12 -25.51
CA GLU A 32 15.41 -34.05 -26.60
C GLU A 32 16.25 -33.61 -27.81
N LEU A 33 16.22 -32.32 -28.17
CA LEU A 33 17.00 -31.81 -29.30
C LEU A 33 18.52 -31.92 -29.07
N ALA A 34 18.99 -31.78 -27.82
CA ALA A 34 20.40 -31.97 -27.48
C ALA A 34 20.82 -33.44 -27.60
N ARG A 35 19.97 -34.37 -27.13
CA ARG A 35 20.20 -35.81 -27.25
C ARG A 35 20.28 -36.23 -28.73
N GLU A 36 19.30 -35.84 -29.54
CA GLU A 36 19.23 -36.19 -30.96
C GLU A 36 20.35 -35.54 -31.80
N SER A 37 20.86 -34.37 -31.38
CA SER A 37 21.99 -33.71 -32.05
C SER A 37 23.36 -34.20 -31.58
N GLY A 38 23.44 -35.09 -30.58
CA GLY A 38 24.70 -35.57 -30.00
C GLY A 38 25.48 -34.47 -29.27
N MET A 39 24.79 -33.46 -28.74
CA MET A 39 25.38 -32.30 -28.07
C MET A 39 24.93 -32.22 -26.61
N SER A 40 25.73 -31.60 -25.75
CA SER A 40 25.24 -31.23 -24.41
C SER A 40 24.22 -30.07 -24.50
N LEU A 41 23.29 -30.01 -23.54
CA LEU A 41 22.25 -28.97 -23.45
C LEU A 41 22.82 -27.55 -23.56
N TYR A 42 23.92 -27.33 -22.84
CA TYR A 42 24.61 -26.04 -22.79
C TYR A 42 25.23 -25.70 -24.15
N SER A 43 25.92 -26.66 -24.79
CA SER A 43 26.57 -26.46 -26.07
C SER A 43 25.58 -26.21 -27.21
N LEU A 44 24.47 -26.96 -27.26
CA LEU A 44 23.40 -26.75 -28.24
C LEU A 44 22.78 -25.36 -28.06
N SER A 45 22.34 -25.03 -26.85
CA SER A 45 21.65 -23.76 -26.56
C SER A 45 22.54 -22.55 -26.86
N ARG A 46 23.82 -22.62 -26.47
CA ARG A 46 24.79 -21.55 -26.73
C ARG A 46 25.07 -21.40 -28.21
N LYS A 47 25.31 -22.49 -28.94
CA LYS A 47 25.63 -22.46 -30.38
C LYS A 47 24.43 -22.00 -31.20
N LEU A 48 23.22 -22.50 -30.91
CA LEU A 48 21.99 -22.11 -31.59
C LEU A 48 21.70 -20.61 -31.38
N LYS A 49 21.79 -20.11 -30.14
CA LYS A 49 21.56 -18.69 -29.85
C LYS A 49 22.63 -17.79 -30.47
N ALA A 50 23.88 -18.24 -30.52
CA ALA A 50 24.95 -17.47 -31.15
C ALA A 50 24.71 -17.27 -32.66
N ILE A 51 24.30 -18.33 -33.36
CA ILE A 51 24.12 -18.35 -34.82
C ILE A 51 22.75 -17.78 -35.24
N SER A 52 21.66 -18.21 -34.60
CA SER A 52 20.29 -17.87 -35.02
C SER A 52 19.65 -16.71 -34.25
N LYS A 53 20.30 -16.25 -33.16
CA LYS A 53 19.75 -15.29 -32.17
C LYS A 53 18.47 -15.74 -31.47
N LYS A 54 18.09 -17.02 -31.60
CA LYS A 54 16.86 -17.61 -31.04
C LYS A 54 17.18 -18.58 -29.91
N THR A 55 16.25 -18.76 -28.98
CA THR A 55 16.30 -19.87 -28.03
C THR A 55 15.88 -21.18 -28.70
N VAL A 56 16.22 -22.32 -28.10
CA VAL A 56 15.84 -23.65 -28.64
C VAL A 56 14.31 -23.79 -28.80
N PRO A 57 13.46 -23.41 -27.82
CA PRO A 57 12.01 -23.44 -28.00
C PRO A 57 11.51 -22.52 -29.12
N GLN A 58 12.09 -21.32 -29.28
CA GLN A 58 11.73 -20.41 -30.37
C GLN A 58 12.07 -21.03 -31.74
N PHE A 59 13.26 -21.63 -31.87
CA PHE A 59 13.68 -22.28 -33.10
C PHE A 59 12.78 -23.47 -33.48
N ILE A 60 12.44 -24.34 -32.50
CA ILE A 60 11.51 -25.46 -32.71
C ILE A 60 10.16 -24.95 -33.19
N ARG A 61 9.61 -23.94 -32.51
CA ARG A 61 8.33 -23.33 -32.85
C ARG A 61 8.33 -22.75 -34.27
N GLU A 62 9.39 -22.07 -34.68
CA GLU A 62 9.46 -21.51 -36.03
C GLU A 62 9.53 -22.59 -37.11
N VAL A 63 10.33 -23.65 -36.92
CA VAL A 63 10.39 -24.77 -37.87
C VAL A 63 9.02 -25.45 -37.99
N ARG A 64 8.30 -25.62 -36.87
CA ARG A 64 6.93 -26.14 -36.86
C ARG A 64 5.95 -25.26 -37.63
N LEU A 65 6.02 -23.93 -37.45
CA LEU A 65 5.16 -22.97 -38.16
C LEU A 65 5.47 -22.92 -39.66
N GLN A 66 6.75 -23.00 -40.04
CA GLN A 66 7.17 -23.10 -41.44
C GLN A 66 6.61 -24.35 -42.10
N LYS A 67 6.66 -25.50 -41.41
CA LYS A 67 6.05 -26.73 -41.93
C LYS A 67 4.53 -26.64 -41.96
N ALA A 68 3.90 -25.98 -40.97
CA ALA A 68 2.47 -25.76 -40.96
C ALA A 68 2.00 -24.93 -42.16
N MET A 69 2.73 -23.87 -42.54
CA MET A 69 2.45 -23.08 -43.73
C MET A 69 2.49 -23.92 -45.01
N GLU A 70 3.44 -24.86 -45.12
CA GLU A 70 3.51 -25.79 -46.26
C GLU A 70 2.30 -26.73 -46.28
N LEU A 71 1.92 -27.30 -45.12
CA LEU A 71 0.78 -28.22 -45.00
C LEU A 71 -0.55 -27.53 -45.30
N ILE A 72 -0.74 -26.28 -44.88
CA ILE A 72 -1.94 -25.48 -45.18
C ILE A 72 -2.12 -25.29 -46.70
N LYS A 73 -1.01 -25.27 -47.46
CA LYS A 73 -1.03 -25.08 -48.91
C LYS A 73 -1.12 -26.37 -49.73
N THR A 74 -0.81 -27.52 -49.12
CA THR A 74 -0.57 -28.77 -49.86
C THR A 74 -1.48 -29.91 -49.44
N GLU A 75 -2.03 -29.88 -48.22
CA GLU A 75 -2.92 -30.92 -47.70
C GLU A 75 -4.32 -30.32 -47.42
N ASP A 76 -5.38 -31.08 -47.74
CA ASP A 76 -6.77 -30.72 -47.42
C ASP A 76 -7.09 -31.10 -45.96
N LEU A 77 -6.48 -30.38 -45.02
CA LEU A 77 -6.68 -30.54 -43.58
C LEU A 77 -7.24 -29.27 -42.95
N THR A 78 -7.99 -29.41 -41.87
CA THR A 78 -8.40 -28.27 -41.06
C THR A 78 -7.19 -27.66 -40.35
N ILE A 79 -7.25 -26.35 -40.08
CA ILE A 79 -6.21 -25.63 -39.31
C ILE A 79 -5.92 -26.30 -37.95
N SER A 80 -6.95 -26.86 -37.31
CA SER A 80 -6.82 -27.58 -36.04
C SER A 80 -6.05 -28.89 -36.19
N GLU A 81 -6.31 -29.66 -37.25
CA GLU A 81 -5.54 -30.89 -37.54
C GLU A 81 -4.09 -30.58 -37.87
N ILE A 82 -3.83 -29.51 -38.62
CA ILE A 82 -2.47 -29.05 -38.94
C ILE A 82 -1.73 -28.66 -37.65
N ALA A 83 -2.39 -27.96 -36.71
CA ALA A 83 -1.80 -27.59 -35.42
C ALA A 83 -1.27 -28.80 -34.66
N TYR A 84 -2.08 -29.85 -34.52
CA TYR A 84 -1.65 -31.09 -33.85
C TYR A 84 -0.60 -31.84 -34.67
N ARG A 85 -0.73 -31.87 -36.01
CA ARG A 85 0.20 -32.56 -36.90
C ARG A 85 1.59 -31.94 -36.92
N VAL A 86 1.71 -30.65 -36.61
CA VAL A 86 3.00 -29.97 -36.42
C VAL A 86 3.46 -29.91 -34.96
N GLY A 87 2.79 -30.63 -34.04
CA GLY A 87 3.24 -30.81 -32.66
C GLY A 87 2.93 -29.63 -31.73
N PHE A 88 1.85 -28.88 -31.97
CA PHE A 88 1.31 -27.92 -31.00
C PHE A 88 0.25 -28.59 -30.12
N SER A 89 0.31 -28.33 -28.81
CA SER A 89 -0.61 -28.90 -27.83
C SER A 89 -2.04 -28.34 -27.87
N SER A 90 -2.25 -27.21 -28.56
CA SER A 90 -3.61 -26.70 -28.83
C SER A 90 -3.69 -25.85 -30.11
N PRO A 91 -4.81 -25.93 -30.86
CA PRO A 91 -5.09 -25.07 -32.01
C PRO A 91 -5.15 -23.58 -31.65
N THR A 92 -5.59 -23.21 -30.44
CA THR A 92 -5.62 -21.82 -29.97
C THR A 92 -4.21 -21.26 -29.83
N TYR A 93 -3.30 -22.02 -29.21
CA TYR A 93 -1.90 -21.62 -29.10
C TYR A 93 -1.20 -21.58 -30.46
N PHE A 94 -1.49 -22.55 -31.34
CA PHE A 94 -1.02 -22.55 -32.72
C PHE A 94 -1.47 -21.31 -33.49
N ASN A 95 -2.76 -20.95 -33.45
CA ASN A 95 -3.29 -19.75 -34.12
C ASN A 95 -2.60 -18.47 -33.65
N LYS A 96 -2.39 -18.33 -32.34
CA LYS A 96 -1.65 -17.20 -31.76
C LYS A 96 -0.21 -17.15 -32.28
N CYS A 97 0.52 -18.26 -32.20
CA CYS A 97 1.90 -18.32 -32.67
C CYS A 97 2.05 -18.15 -34.19
N PHE A 98 1.11 -18.65 -34.98
CA PHE A 98 1.09 -18.48 -36.43
C PHE A 98 0.82 -17.01 -36.79
N HIS A 99 -0.14 -16.36 -36.12
CA HIS A 99 -0.41 -14.92 -36.31
C HIS A 99 0.78 -14.05 -35.89
N GLU A 100 1.40 -14.34 -34.73
CA GLU A 100 2.63 -13.66 -34.28
C GLU A 100 3.78 -13.79 -35.30
N TYR A 101 3.89 -14.93 -35.98
CA TYR A 101 4.99 -15.22 -36.91
C TYR A 101 4.75 -14.71 -38.34
N TYR A 102 3.55 -14.90 -38.89
CA TYR A 102 3.21 -14.54 -40.27
C TYR A 102 2.44 -13.22 -40.41
N GLY A 103 1.96 -12.64 -39.30
CA GLY A 103 1.19 -11.39 -39.28
C GLY A 103 -0.30 -11.54 -39.61
N TYR A 104 -0.78 -12.76 -39.86
CA TYR A 104 -2.18 -13.07 -40.15
C TYR A 104 -2.51 -14.50 -39.67
N PRO A 105 -3.78 -14.79 -39.34
CA PRO A 105 -4.17 -16.12 -38.88
C PRO A 105 -4.06 -17.16 -40.02
N PRO A 106 -3.80 -18.44 -39.71
CA PRO A 106 -3.56 -19.48 -40.71
C PRO A 106 -4.75 -19.71 -41.66
N GLY A 107 -5.99 -19.45 -41.22
CA GLY A 107 -7.17 -19.52 -42.09
C GLY A 107 -7.16 -18.53 -43.26
N LYS A 108 -6.42 -17.41 -43.17
CA LYS A 108 -6.27 -16.44 -44.26
C LYS A 108 -5.30 -16.89 -45.36
N VAL A 109 -4.48 -17.93 -45.11
CA VAL A 109 -3.54 -18.44 -46.13
C VAL A 109 -4.29 -18.90 -47.38
N ILE A 110 -5.47 -19.51 -47.20
CA ILE A 110 -6.33 -20.03 -48.29
C ILE A 110 -7.01 -18.87 -49.06
N GLU A 111 -7.40 -17.80 -48.37
CA GLU A 111 -8.00 -16.61 -49.00
C GLU A 111 -6.99 -15.82 -49.86
N VAL A 112 -5.73 -15.70 -49.43
CA VAL A 112 -4.73 -14.82 -50.06
C VAL A 112 -4.27 -15.29 -51.47
N GLU A 113 -4.42 -16.58 -51.81
CA GLU A 113 -4.12 -17.08 -53.16
C GLU A 113 -5.33 -17.01 -54.12
N SER A 114 -6.57 -17.08 -53.60
CA SER A 114 -7.78 -16.88 -54.43
C SER A 114 -7.89 -15.46 -55.02
N VAL A 115 -7.27 -14.47 -54.39
CA VAL A 115 -7.27 -13.06 -54.83
C VAL A 115 -6.23 -12.77 -55.93
N LYS A 116 -5.32 -13.71 -56.25
CA LYS A 116 -4.31 -13.51 -57.31
C LYS A 116 -4.68 -14.12 -58.67
N ALA A 117 -5.76 -14.89 -58.77
CA ALA A 117 -6.15 -15.58 -60.01
C ALA A 117 -7.18 -14.82 -60.87
N ASP A 118 -7.94 -13.87 -60.32
CA ASP A 118 -9.11 -13.28 -60.99
C ASP A 118 -9.01 -11.77 -61.25
N SER A 119 -8.03 -11.34 -62.06
CA SER A 119 -8.15 -10.03 -62.75
C SER A 119 -7.28 -9.94 -64.02
N GLU A 120 -7.73 -10.61 -65.08
CA GLU A 120 -7.49 -10.15 -66.45
C GLU A 120 -8.85 -9.73 -67.06
N VAL A 121 -8.80 -8.90 -68.14
CA VAL A 121 -9.88 -8.55 -69.10
C VAL A 121 -10.69 -7.27 -68.68
N VAL A 122 -10.75 -6.11 -69.37
CA VAL A 122 -10.53 -5.65 -70.78
C VAL A 122 -10.06 -4.17 -70.84
N SER A 123 -9.33 -3.85 -71.92
CA SER A 123 -8.90 -2.57 -72.55
C SER A 123 -10.05 -1.67 -73.11
N PRO A 124 -9.86 -0.73 -74.09
CA PRO A 124 -8.67 -0.06 -74.66
C PRO A 124 -8.84 1.47 -74.87
N VAL A 125 -7.80 2.17 -75.39
CA VAL A 125 -7.83 2.98 -76.64
C VAL A 125 -6.49 3.74 -76.84
N SER A 126 -5.94 3.51 -78.05
CA SER A 126 -4.91 4.18 -78.90
C SER A 126 -4.10 5.40 -78.39
N GLY A 127 -2.83 5.60 -78.79
CA GLY A 127 -2.00 4.92 -79.79
C GLY A 127 -0.67 5.66 -80.09
N GLN A 128 0.14 4.99 -80.95
CA GLN A 128 1.30 5.45 -81.76
C GLN A 128 2.63 5.75 -81.04
N THR A 129 3.63 4.85 -81.07
CA THR A 129 4.71 4.58 -82.06
C THR A 129 5.80 5.67 -82.20
N GLU A 130 7.03 5.40 -81.75
CA GLU A 130 8.22 5.12 -82.60
C GLU A 130 9.58 5.02 -81.83
N LYS A 131 10.32 3.95 -82.16
CA LYS A 131 11.76 3.83 -82.49
C LYS A 131 12.93 4.25 -81.56
N THR A 132 13.74 3.20 -81.30
CA THR A 132 15.22 3.10 -81.47
C THR A 132 16.20 3.84 -80.54
N GLY A 133 17.26 3.13 -80.13
CA GLY A 133 18.59 3.74 -79.94
C GLY A 133 19.35 3.31 -78.68
N ILE A 134 20.43 2.56 -78.88
CA ILE A 134 21.42 2.13 -77.88
C ILE A 134 22.28 3.32 -77.42
N ALA A 135 22.53 3.48 -76.11
CA ALA A 135 23.81 4.00 -75.59
C ALA A 135 24.00 3.76 -74.07
N LYS A 136 25.07 3.06 -73.71
CA LYS A 136 25.66 2.97 -72.37
C LYS A 136 26.07 4.37 -71.86
N ARG A 137 25.68 4.74 -70.63
CA ARG A 137 26.46 5.67 -69.77
C ARG A 137 26.17 5.43 -68.29
N SER A 138 27.22 5.53 -67.50
CA SER A 138 27.44 5.02 -66.14
C SER A 138 26.53 5.59 -65.05
N SER A 139 25.90 4.72 -64.25
CA SER A 139 25.25 5.08 -62.98
C SER A 139 26.16 4.78 -61.79
N LEU A 140 26.82 5.80 -61.23
CA LEU A 140 27.50 5.67 -59.93
C LEU A 140 26.79 6.39 -58.77
N ASN A 141 25.65 7.06 -59.01
CA ASN A 141 24.97 7.86 -57.96
C ASN A 141 23.60 7.33 -57.49
N SER A 142 23.19 6.11 -57.87
CA SER A 142 21.89 5.55 -57.44
C SER A 142 21.96 4.72 -56.15
N TRP A 143 23.11 4.11 -55.83
CA TRP A 143 23.22 3.23 -54.65
C TRP A 143 23.27 3.97 -53.32
N MET A 144 23.80 5.19 -53.26
CA MET A 144 23.80 5.96 -52.01
C MET A 144 22.39 6.35 -51.56
N GLY A 145 21.49 6.65 -52.50
CA GLY A 145 20.08 6.90 -52.19
C GLY A 145 19.36 5.66 -51.65
N VAL A 146 19.66 4.48 -52.21
CA VAL A 146 19.08 3.20 -51.76
C VAL A 146 19.61 2.80 -50.37
N ILE A 147 20.90 3.02 -50.09
CA ILE A 147 21.49 2.75 -48.77
C ILE A 147 20.90 3.72 -47.74
N PHE A 148 20.71 4.99 -48.08
CA PHE A 148 20.12 5.96 -47.16
C PHE A 148 18.64 5.64 -46.87
N PHE A 149 17.87 5.28 -47.89
CA PHE A 149 16.46 4.92 -47.75
C PHE A 149 16.26 3.61 -46.97
N THR A 150 17.13 2.62 -47.17
CA THR A 150 17.11 1.37 -46.40
C THR A 150 17.53 1.60 -44.95
N LEU A 151 18.50 2.48 -44.68
CA LEU A 151 18.86 2.87 -43.31
C LEU A 151 17.73 3.62 -42.60
N ILE A 152 17.00 4.48 -43.32
CA ILE A 152 15.79 5.17 -42.81
C ILE A 152 14.67 4.17 -42.52
N LEU A 153 14.42 3.20 -43.40
CA LEU A 153 13.38 2.18 -43.18
C LEU A 153 13.74 1.22 -42.04
N VAL A 154 15.02 0.88 -41.87
CA VAL A 154 15.49 0.07 -40.75
C VAL A 154 15.40 0.85 -39.44
N THR A 155 15.79 2.12 -39.42
CA THR A 155 15.66 2.96 -38.20
C THR A 155 14.21 3.28 -37.88
N ALA A 156 13.36 3.53 -38.88
CA ALA A 156 11.90 3.67 -38.74
C ALA A 156 11.28 2.35 -38.26
N GLY A 157 11.70 1.21 -38.81
CA GLY A 157 11.27 -0.12 -38.38
C GLY A 157 11.68 -0.45 -36.95
N ILE A 158 12.91 -0.10 -36.54
CA ILE A 158 13.39 -0.25 -35.17
C ILE A 158 12.63 0.67 -34.22
N THR A 159 12.39 1.93 -34.59
CA THR A 159 11.62 2.86 -33.75
C THR A 159 10.15 2.49 -33.65
N ILE A 160 9.53 1.99 -34.73
CA ILE A 160 8.16 1.46 -34.75
C ILE A 160 8.05 0.16 -33.95
N TYR A 161 8.98 -0.78 -34.12
CA TYR A 161 9.03 -2.04 -33.35
C TYR A 161 9.21 -1.78 -31.85
N GLN A 162 10.13 -0.87 -31.48
CA GLN A 162 10.30 -0.47 -30.09
C GLN A 162 9.10 0.37 -29.58
N LYS A 163 8.30 1.03 -30.45
CA LYS A 163 7.09 1.79 -30.07
C LYS A 163 5.87 0.89 -29.86
N PHE A 164 5.70 -0.15 -30.66
CA PHE A 164 4.58 -1.09 -30.55
C PHE A 164 4.78 -2.18 -29.50
N HIS A 165 5.99 -2.76 -29.38
CA HIS A 165 6.23 -3.85 -28.41
C HIS A 165 6.43 -3.35 -26.97
N VAL A 166 6.77 -2.07 -26.80
CA VAL A 166 6.84 -1.43 -25.48
C VAL A 166 5.47 -0.87 -25.06
N SER A 167 4.63 -0.39 -25.99
CA SER A 167 3.34 0.23 -25.64
C SER A 167 2.31 -0.73 -25.03
N GLU A 168 2.24 -1.98 -25.50
CA GLU A 168 1.26 -2.96 -24.98
C GLU A 168 1.50 -3.34 -23.51
N TRP A 169 2.76 -3.40 -23.05
CA TRP A 169 3.05 -3.67 -21.64
C TRP A 169 2.94 -2.41 -20.78
N THR A 170 3.35 -1.23 -21.29
CA THR A 170 3.33 0.03 -20.52
C THR A 170 1.93 0.51 -20.15
N ASP A 171 0.94 0.32 -21.04
CA ASP A 171 -0.45 0.68 -20.75
C ASP A 171 -1.09 -0.28 -19.71
N SER A 172 -0.50 -1.46 -19.52
CA SER A 172 -0.90 -2.43 -18.49
C SER A 172 -0.28 -2.19 -17.11
N LEU A 173 0.67 -1.25 -16.98
CA LEU A 173 1.38 -0.94 -15.72
C LEU A 173 0.65 0.06 -14.82
N LEU A 174 -0.19 0.90 -15.43
CA LEU A 174 -0.74 2.09 -14.82
C LEU A 174 -2.00 1.73 -14.01
N SER A 175 -2.00 2.11 -12.74
CA SER A 175 -3.23 2.18 -11.95
C SER A 175 -4.14 3.29 -12.47
N SER A 176 -5.39 3.37 -11.97
CA SER A 176 -6.39 4.35 -12.41
C SER A 176 -5.95 5.82 -12.28
N ASP A 177 -4.92 6.10 -11.48
CA ASP A 177 -4.34 7.45 -11.28
C ASP A 177 -3.07 7.71 -12.12
N GLY A 178 -2.66 6.78 -12.99
CA GLY A 178 -1.48 6.94 -13.86
C GLY A 178 -0.14 6.65 -13.17
N ARG A 179 -0.12 6.07 -11.97
CA ARG A 179 1.09 5.57 -11.30
C ARG A 179 1.21 4.05 -11.36
N ILE A 180 2.44 3.55 -11.27
CA ILE A 180 2.71 2.10 -11.18
C ILE A 180 2.61 1.69 -9.71
N SER A 181 1.62 0.86 -9.36
CA SER A 181 1.45 0.39 -7.97
C SER A 181 2.31 -0.83 -7.65
N ILE A 182 3.02 -0.80 -6.52
CA ILE A 182 4.03 -1.82 -6.17
C ILE A 182 3.92 -2.21 -4.70
N ALA A 183 3.81 -3.50 -4.42
CA ALA A 183 3.94 -4.04 -3.06
C ALA A 183 5.35 -4.61 -2.82
N VAL A 184 6.00 -4.23 -1.72
CA VAL A 184 7.32 -4.78 -1.36
C VAL A 184 7.15 -5.80 -0.24
N MET A 185 7.46 -7.07 -0.53
CA MET A 185 7.36 -8.16 0.43
C MET A 185 8.56 -8.17 1.39
N PRO A 186 8.41 -8.71 2.61
CA PRO A 186 9.55 -9.03 3.47
C PRO A 186 10.50 -9.99 2.75
N PHE A 187 11.81 -9.75 2.88
CA PHE A 187 12.82 -10.57 2.22
C PHE A 187 13.05 -11.88 2.98
N TYR A 188 13.44 -12.95 2.28
CA TYR A 188 13.72 -14.22 2.91
C TYR A 188 15.18 -14.31 3.38
N ASN A 189 15.43 -14.65 4.64
CA ASN A 189 16.77 -14.88 5.15
C ASN A 189 17.26 -16.30 4.81
N MET A 190 18.28 -16.40 3.95
CA MET A 190 18.95 -17.65 3.56
C MET A 190 20.40 -17.73 4.02
N THR A 191 20.84 -16.87 4.95
CA THR A 191 22.22 -16.89 5.49
C THR A 191 22.47 -18.07 6.43
N LYS A 192 21.40 -18.74 6.90
CA LYS A 192 21.38 -19.75 7.99
C LYS A 192 21.70 -19.19 9.38
N ASP A 193 21.87 -17.88 9.50
CA ASP A 193 22.08 -17.18 10.75
C ASP A 193 20.81 -16.39 11.11
N THR A 194 20.17 -16.76 12.21
CA THR A 194 18.92 -16.15 12.68
C THR A 194 19.09 -14.70 13.13
N SER A 195 20.32 -14.25 13.45
CA SER A 195 20.58 -12.84 13.75
C SER A 195 20.26 -11.92 12.56
N TRP A 196 20.31 -12.45 11.33
CA TRP A 196 19.96 -11.72 10.11
C TRP A 196 18.46 -11.68 9.81
N ASN A 197 17.61 -12.35 10.60
CA ASN A 197 16.14 -12.29 10.41
C ASN A 197 15.61 -10.85 10.52
N ILE A 198 16.29 -9.98 11.28
CA ILE A 198 15.92 -8.56 11.38
C ILE A 198 15.94 -7.84 10.01
N TRP A 199 16.83 -8.26 9.12
CA TRP A 199 16.99 -7.65 7.80
C TRP A 199 15.94 -8.07 6.79
N GLN A 200 15.06 -9.03 7.13
CA GLN A 200 13.91 -9.39 6.31
C GLN A 200 12.92 -8.23 6.19
N GLU A 201 12.51 -7.68 7.34
CA GLU A 201 11.70 -6.46 7.42
C GLU A 201 12.55 -5.20 7.18
N GLY A 202 13.84 -5.25 7.53
CA GLY A 202 14.77 -4.14 7.34
C GLY A 202 14.98 -3.77 5.87
N VAL A 203 15.24 -4.76 5.01
CA VAL A 203 15.38 -4.55 3.55
C VAL A 203 14.07 -4.09 2.93
N GLN A 204 12.93 -4.66 3.36
CA GLN A 204 11.59 -4.23 2.94
C GLN A 204 11.37 -2.74 3.23
N GLU A 205 11.62 -2.31 4.47
CA GLU A 205 11.50 -0.91 4.91
C GLU A 205 12.36 0.03 4.05
N CYS A 206 13.64 -0.31 3.87
CA CYS A 206 14.56 0.51 3.10
C CYS A 206 14.14 0.64 1.63
N LEU A 207 13.68 -0.46 1.01
CA LEU A 207 13.18 -0.43 -0.36
C LEU A 207 11.91 0.41 -0.49
N ILE A 208 10.95 0.27 0.42
CA ILE A 208 9.74 1.09 0.43
C ILE A 208 10.11 2.57 0.54
N SER A 209 10.90 2.94 1.54
CA SER A 209 11.36 4.32 1.75
C SER A 209 12.05 4.90 0.51
N SER A 210 12.93 4.12 -0.13
CA SER A 210 13.60 4.56 -1.35
C SER A 210 12.60 4.75 -2.50
N LEU A 211 11.74 3.78 -2.76
CA LEU A 211 10.85 3.78 -3.92
C LEU A 211 9.71 4.81 -3.81
N THR A 212 9.24 5.14 -2.59
CA THR A 212 8.17 6.13 -2.36
C THR A 212 8.52 7.53 -2.89
N ASN A 213 9.80 7.87 -2.97
CA ASN A 213 10.24 9.17 -3.50
C ASN A 213 10.07 9.34 -5.01
N ALA A 214 9.75 8.27 -5.74
CA ALA A 214 9.43 8.35 -7.16
C ALA A 214 7.94 8.70 -7.35
N ARG A 215 7.65 9.91 -7.85
CA ARG A 215 6.28 10.42 -8.11
C ARG A 215 5.48 9.51 -9.03
N GLU A 216 6.19 8.73 -9.83
CA GLU A 216 5.66 7.82 -10.83
C GLU A 216 5.15 6.51 -10.24
N LEU A 217 5.58 6.19 -9.01
CA LEU A 217 5.28 4.96 -8.31
C LEU A 217 4.26 5.21 -7.20
N LYS A 218 3.45 4.20 -6.94
CA LYS A 218 2.50 4.14 -5.83
C LYS A 218 2.87 2.94 -4.98
N ILE A 219 3.72 3.16 -3.98
CA ILE A 219 4.22 2.09 -3.13
C ILE A 219 3.15 1.75 -2.09
N ARG A 220 2.75 0.47 -2.05
CA ARG A 220 1.77 -0.01 -1.08
C ARG A 220 2.39 -0.04 0.30
N ASN A 221 1.61 0.45 1.26
CA ASN A 221 2.05 0.66 2.63
C ASN A 221 2.49 -0.64 3.33
N LYS A 222 3.62 -0.60 4.05
CA LYS A 222 4.22 -1.74 4.74
C LYS A 222 3.27 -2.39 5.75
N GLU A 223 2.62 -1.59 6.58
CA GLU A 223 1.72 -2.12 7.62
C GLU A 223 0.56 -2.89 7.01
N SER A 224 0.05 -2.44 5.86
CA SER A 224 -1.02 -3.10 5.11
C SER A 224 -0.57 -4.47 4.57
N ILE A 225 0.64 -4.53 4.00
CA ILE A 225 1.26 -5.78 3.53
C ILE A 225 1.43 -6.75 4.70
N ASN A 226 2.05 -6.28 5.78
CA ASN A 226 2.38 -7.14 6.92
C ASN A 226 1.11 -7.61 7.64
N ALA A 227 0.08 -6.78 7.74
CA ALA A 227 -1.19 -7.20 8.32
C ALA A 227 -1.85 -8.33 7.50
N LEU A 228 -1.78 -8.28 6.16
CA LEU A 228 -2.26 -9.36 5.30
C LEU A 228 -1.42 -10.65 5.42
N ILE A 229 -0.11 -10.53 5.61
CA ILE A 229 0.78 -11.68 5.86
C ILE A 229 0.41 -12.36 7.18
N TYR A 230 0.34 -11.60 8.28
CA TYR A 230 0.05 -12.13 9.61
C TYR A 230 -1.37 -12.72 9.70
N THR A 231 -2.38 -12.03 9.16
CA THR A 231 -3.75 -12.53 9.16
C THR A 231 -3.95 -13.75 8.26
N GLY A 232 -3.09 -13.93 7.25
CA GLY A 232 -3.03 -15.15 6.45
C GLY A 232 -2.42 -16.37 7.17
N GLY A 233 -2.02 -16.24 8.44
CA GLY A 233 -1.40 -17.32 9.21
C GLY A 233 0.04 -17.62 8.80
N ILE A 234 0.68 -16.72 8.04
CA ILE A 234 2.05 -16.90 7.57
C ILE A 234 2.99 -16.44 8.69
N THR A 235 3.48 -17.40 9.46
CA THR A 235 4.43 -17.15 10.56
C THR A 235 5.89 -17.31 10.14
N ASP A 236 6.14 -17.95 9.00
CA ASP A 236 7.47 -18.15 8.43
C ASP A 236 7.54 -17.51 7.04
N GLN A 237 8.50 -16.60 6.84
CA GLN A 237 8.78 -16.00 5.54
C GLN A 237 9.13 -17.03 4.45
N ALA A 238 9.63 -18.22 4.81
CA ALA A 238 9.83 -19.30 3.84
C ALA A 238 8.53 -19.75 3.16
N ALA A 239 7.39 -19.55 3.82
CA ALA A 239 6.07 -19.84 3.27
C ALA A 239 5.53 -18.73 2.35
N LEU A 240 6.23 -17.59 2.21
CA LEU A 240 5.81 -16.49 1.32
C LEU A 240 6.19 -16.78 -0.14
N THR A 241 5.54 -17.77 -0.75
CA THR A 241 5.76 -18.14 -2.15
C THR A 241 5.31 -17.01 -3.10
N PRO A 242 5.80 -16.98 -4.36
CA PRO A 242 5.36 -15.99 -5.35
C PRO A 242 3.84 -15.95 -5.54
N GLU A 243 3.16 -17.09 -5.44
CA GLU A 243 1.70 -17.17 -5.53
C GLU A 243 1.01 -16.46 -4.35
N ILE A 244 1.50 -16.68 -3.13
CA ILE A 244 0.98 -16.02 -1.93
C ILE A 244 1.26 -14.51 -1.98
N ALA A 245 2.48 -14.11 -2.34
CA ALA A 245 2.85 -12.72 -2.56
C ALA A 245 1.97 -12.05 -3.62
N GLY A 246 1.68 -12.74 -4.73
CA GLY A 246 0.75 -12.30 -5.77
C GLY A 246 -0.66 -12.06 -5.23
N ARG A 247 -1.22 -12.99 -4.45
CA ARG A 247 -2.55 -12.83 -3.83
C ARG A 247 -2.63 -11.67 -2.84
N ILE A 248 -1.60 -11.47 -2.02
CA ILE A 248 -1.51 -10.33 -1.10
C ILE A 248 -1.48 -9.03 -1.91
N SER A 249 -0.65 -8.99 -2.96
CA SER A 249 -0.49 -7.82 -3.83
C SER A 249 -1.78 -7.49 -4.59
N GLN A 250 -2.53 -8.51 -5.01
CA GLN A 250 -3.84 -8.35 -5.63
C GLN A 250 -4.86 -7.71 -4.68
N LYS A 251 -4.90 -8.12 -3.40
CA LYS A 251 -5.76 -7.50 -2.37
C LYS A 251 -5.42 -6.03 -2.12
N LEU A 252 -4.16 -5.67 -2.32
CA LEU A 252 -3.64 -4.31 -2.23
C LEU A 252 -3.74 -3.54 -3.55
N ASP A 253 -4.36 -4.09 -4.60
CA ASP A 253 -4.47 -3.45 -5.91
C ASP A 253 -3.08 -3.02 -6.48
N ALA A 254 -2.06 -3.83 -6.24
CA ALA A 254 -0.73 -3.61 -6.78
C ALA A 254 -0.61 -4.23 -8.18
N SER A 255 -0.01 -3.49 -9.13
CA SER A 255 0.33 -4.00 -10.46
C SER A 255 1.53 -4.96 -10.40
N PHE A 256 2.46 -4.68 -9.48
CA PHE A 256 3.69 -5.44 -9.27
C PHE A 256 3.94 -5.74 -7.81
N PHE A 257 4.74 -6.77 -7.57
CA PHE A 257 5.36 -6.98 -6.28
C PHE A 257 6.84 -7.24 -6.37
N ILE A 258 7.55 -6.88 -5.31
CA ILE A 258 8.98 -7.13 -5.14
C ILE A 258 9.14 -8.20 -4.05
N SER A 259 9.82 -9.29 -4.39
CA SER A 259 10.19 -10.36 -3.45
C SER A 259 11.66 -10.71 -3.63
N GLY A 260 12.32 -11.19 -2.58
CA GLY A 260 13.77 -11.43 -2.65
C GLY A 260 14.33 -12.19 -1.46
N SER A 261 15.64 -12.39 -1.46
CA SER A 261 16.34 -13.09 -0.38
C SER A 261 17.71 -12.50 -0.05
N LEU A 262 18.15 -12.71 1.20
CA LEU A 262 19.50 -12.42 1.69
C LEU A 262 20.28 -13.73 1.78
N LYS A 263 21.47 -13.79 1.17
CA LYS A 263 22.32 -14.99 1.13
C LYS A 263 23.74 -14.67 1.58
N GLN A 264 24.36 -15.61 2.27
CA GLN A 264 25.79 -15.61 2.53
C GLN A 264 26.47 -16.60 1.58
N ALA A 265 27.42 -16.11 0.77
CA ALA A 265 28.27 -16.93 -0.07
C ALA A 265 29.74 -16.67 0.30
N GLY A 266 30.28 -17.47 1.23
CA GLY A 266 31.59 -17.21 1.81
C GLY A 266 31.63 -15.88 2.56
N SER A 267 32.49 -14.96 2.12
CA SER A 267 32.64 -13.61 2.68
C SER A 267 31.75 -12.56 2.01
N VAL A 268 30.77 -12.96 1.18
CA VAL A 268 29.90 -12.06 0.42
C VAL A 268 28.46 -12.14 0.91
N LEU A 269 27.87 -10.98 1.22
CA LEU A 269 26.42 -10.77 1.32
C LEU A 269 25.87 -10.53 -0.08
N ARG A 270 24.95 -11.40 -0.50
CA ARG A 270 24.15 -11.21 -1.73
C ARG A 270 22.71 -10.92 -1.34
N ILE A 271 22.17 -9.81 -1.84
CA ILE A 271 20.72 -9.54 -1.82
C ILE A 271 20.20 -9.67 -3.25
N ASP A 272 19.24 -10.57 -3.46
CA ASP A 272 18.50 -10.67 -4.72
C ASP A 272 17.07 -10.17 -4.54
N ALA A 273 16.56 -9.48 -5.55
CA ALA A 273 15.19 -8.98 -5.62
C ALA A 273 14.60 -9.28 -7.00
N GLN A 274 13.33 -9.62 -7.05
CA GLN A 274 12.57 -9.92 -8.26
C GLN A 274 11.36 -9.00 -8.31
N LEU A 275 11.16 -8.35 -9.46
CA LEU A 275 9.95 -7.60 -9.78
C LEU A 275 9.03 -8.51 -10.58
N THR A 276 7.85 -8.77 -10.04
CA THR A 276 6.90 -9.76 -10.58
C THR A 276 5.55 -9.10 -10.86
N ASN A 277 4.95 -9.42 -12.00
CA ASN A 277 3.63 -8.93 -12.37
C ASN A 277 2.54 -9.70 -11.60
N VAL A 278 1.62 -8.98 -10.95
CA VAL A 278 0.57 -9.59 -10.10
C VAL A 278 -0.47 -10.37 -10.90
N ARG A 279 -0.74 -9.98 -12.16
CA ARG A 279 -1.80 -10.57 -12.99
C ARG A 279 -1.46 -11.99 -13.43
N ASN A 280 -0.20 -12.25 -13.80
CA ASN A 280 0.25 -13.53 -14.35
C ASN A 280 1.37 -14.20 -13.54
N ASN A 281 1.82 -13.59 -12.44
CA ASN A 281 2.93 -14.05 -11.61
C ASN A 281 4.26 -14.25 -12.37
N GLU A 282 4.43 -13.58 -13.52
CA GLU A 282 5.67 -13.64 -14.28
C GLU A 282 6.70 -12.66 -13.73
N VAL A 283 7.93 -13.16 -13.53
CA VAL A 283 9.07 -12.32 -13.16
C VAL A 283 9.46 -11.46 -14.35
N VAL A 284 9.26 -10.16 -14.21
CA VAL A 284 9.61 -9.16 -15.23
C VAL A 284 11.11 -8.92 -15.24
N LYS A 285 11.71 -8.79 -14.05
CA LYS A 285 13.13 -8.49 -13.91
C LYS A 285 13.68 -8.98 -12.57
N SER A 286 14.95 -9.38 -12.58
CA SER A 286 15.71 -9.70 -11.36
C SER A 286 16.86 -8.72 -11.18
N PHE A 287 17.14 -8.37 -9.92
CA PHE A 287 18.16 -7.45 -9.46
C PHE A 287 19.02 -8.15 -8.41
N ILE A 288 20.32 -7.91 -8.43
CA ILE A 288 21.27 -8.52 -7.51
C ILE A 288 22.26 -7.45 -7.07
N SER A 289 22.57 -7.42 -5.77
CA SER A 289 23.68 -6.65 -5.23
C SER A 289 24.55 -7.52 -4.33
N GLU A 290 25.86 -7.31 -4.41
CA GLU A 290 26.88 -8.05 -3.68
C GLU A 290 27.82 -7.11 -2.96
N LYS A 291 28.06 -7.39 -1.68
CA LYS A 291 28.97 -6.64 -0.81
C LYS A 291 29.65 -7.58 0.17
N PRO A 292 30.73 -7.17 0.88
CA PRO A 292 31.27 -7.97 1.97
C PRO A 292 30.19 -8.34 2.99
N PHE A 293 30.25 -9.55 3.55
CA PHE A 293 29.25 -10.08 4.46
C PHE A 293 29.32 -9.38 5.83
N HIS A 294 28.65 -8.24 5.93
CA HIS A 294 28.55 -7.44 7.15
C HIS A 294 27.32 -6.52 7.08
N GLU A 295 26.62 -6.34 8.21
CA GLU A 295 25.39 -5.55 8.31
C GLU A 295 25.52 -4.10 7.76
N ASN A 296 26.67 -3.46 7.95
CA ASN A 296 26.95 -2.10 7.47
C ASN A 296 26.85 -1.94 5.94
N TYR A 297 26.91 -3.03 5.17
CA TYR A 297 26.76 -2.99 3.72
C TYR A 297 25.32 -3.24 3.24
N VAL A 298 24.37 -3.59 4.12
CA VAL A 298 22.99 -3.85 3.74
C VAL A 298 22.35 -2.63 3.06
N PHE A 299 22.56 -1.44 3.62
CA PHE A 299 22.07 -0.19 3.01
C PHE A 299 22.61 0.04 1.60
N GLN A 300 23.90 -0.21 1.35
CA GLN A 300 24.49 -0.09 0.02
C GLN A 300 23.91 -1.12 -0.98
N CYS A 301 23.63 -2.34 -0.51
CA CYS A 301 22.95 -3.34 -1.32
C CYS A 301 21.55 -2.85 -1.72
N VAL A 302 20.79 -2.34 -0.76
CA VAL A 302 19.44 -1.81 -0.99
C VAL A 302 19.46 -0.60 -1.91
N ASP A 303 20.42 0.31 -1.77
CA ASP A 303 20.57 1.46 -2.67
C ASP A 303 20.73 1.01 -4.12
N THR A 304 21.64 0.06 -4.33
CA THR A 304 21.93 -0.49 -5.66
C THR A 304 20.68 -1.12 -6.28
N ILE A 305 19.92 -1.89 -5.49
CA ILE A 305 18.69 -2.55 -5.94
C ILE A 305 17.60 -1.52 -6.20
N SER A 306 17.41 -0.56 -5.29
CA SER A 306 16.39 0.50 -5.41
C SER A 306 16.60 1.33 -6.67
N GLU A 307 17.85 1.74 -6.94
CA GLU A 307 18.22 2.50 -8.12
C GLU A 307 17.98 1.69 -9.39
N ALA A 308 18.36 0.42 -9.42
CA ALA A 308 18.11 -0.44 -10.56
C ALA A 308 16.61 -0.66 -10.83
N ILE A 309 15.80 -0.82 -9.77
CA ILE A 309 14.34 -0.95 -9.86
C ILE A 309 13.72 0.34 -10.39
N LYS A 310 14.08 1.50 -9.80
CA LYS A 310 13.63 2.82 -10.27
C LYS A 310 13.98 3.00 -11.73
N ASN A 311 15.25 2.82 -12.10
CA ASN A 311 15.68 3.00 -13.49
C ASN A 311 14.91 2.07 -14.43
N PHE A 312 14.69 0.81 -14.07
CA PHE A 312 13.89 -0.10 -14.90
C PHE A 312 12.44 0.37 -15.09
N LEU A 313 11.76 0.71 -13.99
CA LEU A 313 10.35 1.13 -14.00
C LEU A 313 10.16 2.52 -14.63
N LEU A 314 11.07 3.44 -14.36
CA LEU A 314 11.04 4.78 -14.90
C LEU A 314 11.43 4.80 -16.35
N ILE A 315 12.44 4.04 -16.80
CA ILE A 315 12.69 3.85 -18.24
C ILE A 315 11.47 3.22 -18.92
N SER A 316 10.75 2.32 -18.24
CA SER A 316 9.49 1.78 -18.80
C SER A 316 8.38 2.84 -18.88
N LYS A 317 8.36 3.84 -17.99
CA LYS A 317 7.40 4.95 -18.02
C LYS A 317 7.83 6.13 -18.92
N LEU A 318 9.13 6.38 -19.03
CA LEU A 318 9.77 7.56 -19.63
C LEU A 318 10.15 7.32 -21.09
N ARG A 319 9.14 7.08 -21.94
CA ARG A 319 9.20 7.40 -23.37
C ARG A 319 8.81 8.85 -23.68
N LYS A 320 8.86 9.74 -22.67
CA LYS A 320 8.91 11.21 -22.76
C LYS A 320 9.76 11.76 -21.61
N ASP A 321 10.53 12.79 -21.91
CA ASP A 321 11.67 13.38 -21.16
C ASP A 321 11.40 13.76 -19.69
N TYR A 322 12.42 13.68 -18.82
CA TYR A 322 12.82 14.61 -17.71
C TYR A 322 13.85 13.96 -16.74
N PRO A 323 14.51 14.67 -15.79
CA PRO A 323 15.93 14.51 -15.49
C PRO A 323 16.20 13.58 -14.30
N VAL A 324 17.48 13.24 -14.19
CA VAL A 324 18.12 12.35 -13.23
C VAL A 324 17.80 12.71 -11.76
N TYR A 325 17.46 11.67 -10.99
CA TYR A 325 17.02 11.72 -9.59
C TYR A 325 18.10 12.20 -8.63
N GLN A 326 17.71 13.06 -7.67
CA GLN A 326 18.48 13.30 -6.46
C GLN A 326 18.27 12.17 -5.44
N ARG A 327 19.39 11.66 -4.89
CA ARG A 327 19.47 10.62 -3.87
C ARG A 327 18.90 11.09 -2.54
N TYR A 328 17.70 10.64 -2.19
CA TYR A 328 17.22 10.51 -0.81
C TYR A 328 16.35 9.25 -0.75
N GLY A 329 16.59 8.33 0.20
CA GLY A 329 15.83 7.07 0.23
C GLY A 329 16.32 5.97 1.17
N LEU A 330 17.21 6.28 2.12
CA LEU A 330 17.59 5.35 3.17
C LEU A 330 16.74 5.60 4.42
N PRO A 331 16.71 4.66 5.39
CA PRO A 331 16.25 4.96 6.73
C PRO A 331 16.87 6.25 7.23
N SER A 332 16.21 6.94 8.15
CA SER A 332 16.72 8.21 8.66
C SER A 332 18.02 8.13 9.46
N THR A 333 18.63 6.94 9.50
CA THR A 333 19.91 6.63 10.11
C THR A 333 20.79 5.84 9.15
N ASN A 334 22.10 6.09 9.23
CA ASN A 334 23.14 5.22 8.65
C ASN A 334 23.68 4.19 9.66
N SER A 335 23.20 4.22 10.90
CA SER A 335 23.59 3.28 11.95
C SER A 335 22.73 2.01 11.84
N SER A 336 23.38 0.91 11.41
CA SER A 336 22.77 -0.42 11.39
C SER A 336 22.26 -0.84 12.78
N GLU A 337 22.97 -0.45 13.84
CA GLU A 337 22.57 -0.71 15.22
C GLU A 337 21.32 0.09 15.63
N ALA A 338 21.27 1.39 15.36
CA ALA A 338 20.10 2.22 15.67
C ALA A 338 18.85 1.71 14.94
N PHE A 339 19.02 1.37 13.66
CA PHE A 339 17.97 0.79 12.83
C PHE A 339 17.47 -0.55 13.39
N ARG A 340 18.37 -1.43 13.82
CA ARG A 340 18.01 -2.72 14.45
C ARG A 340 17.18 -2.51 15.72
N TYR A 341 17.58 -1.59 16.61
CA TYR A 341 16.80 -1.30 17.82
C TYR A 341 15.40 -0.74 17.49
N TYR A 342 15.28 0.09 16.47
CA TYR A 342 13.97 0.56 16.02
C TYR A 342 13.05 -0.56 15.55
N ILE A 343 13.54 -1.53 14.78
CA ILE A 343 12.74 -2.67 14.35
C ILE A 343 12.30 -3.51 15.55
N TYR A 344 13.17 -3.75 16.54
CA TYR A 344 12.76 -4.40 17.80
C TYR A 344 11.67 -3.62 18.54
N GLY A 345 11.75 -2.29 18.55
CA GLY A 345 10.72 -1.41 19.10
C GLY A 345 9.37 -1.59 18.40
N ASN A 346 9.35 -1.62 17.07
CA ASN A 346 8.13 -1.85 16.28
C ASN A 346 7.52 -3.23 16.55
N GLN A 347 8.34 -4.28 16.62
CA GLN A 347 7.87 -5.63 16.91
C GLN A 347 7.26 -5.73 18.32
N ALA A 348 7.90 -5.12 19.32
CA ALA A 348 7.34 -5.04 20.67
C ALA A 348 6.03 -4.23 20.70
N ALA A 349 5.98 -3.09 20.01
CA ALA A 349 4.78 -2.25 19.93
C ALA A 349 3.61 -2.96 19.24
N ALA A 350 3.87 -3.79 18.23
CA ALA A 350 2.88 -4.61 17.54
C ALA A 350 2.31 -5.72 18.43
N ARG A 351 3.09 -6.19 19.42
CA ARG A 351 2.65 -7.15 20.45
C ARG A 351 2.03 -6.49 21.68
N PHE A 352 1.79 -5.16 21.64
CA PHE A 352 1.32 -4.36 22.77
C PHE A 352 2.25 -4.40 23.99
N GLU A 353 3.53 -4.72 23.81
CA GLU A 353 4.56 -4.71 24.85
C GLU A 353 5.12 -3.29 25.03
N ASN A 354 4.27 -2.35 25.44
CA ASN A 354 4.53 -0.90 25.41
C ASN A 354 5.83 -0.49 26.12
N ILE A 355 6.09 -1.03 27.32
CA ILE A 355 7.32 -0.72 28.10
C ILE A 355 8.59 -1.16 27.33
N ARG A 356 8.57 -2.35 26.74
CA ARG A 356 9.69 -2.87 25.94
C ARG A 356 9.88 -2.06 24.66
N ALA A 357 8.78 -1.68 24.00
CA ALA A 357 8.82 -0.83 22.81
C ALA A 357 9.50 0.52 23.11
N ILE A 358 9.09 1.18 24.20
CA ILE A 358 9.72 2.43 24.67
C ILE A 358 11.23 2.24 24.88
N SER A 359 11.63 1.17 25.58
CA SER A 359 13.05 0.90 25.84
C SER A 359 13.86 0.74 24.54
N TRP A 360 13.34 0.01 23.56
CA TRP A 360 14.01 -0.19 22.29
C TRP A 360 14.11 1.09 21.46
N TYR A 361 13.04 1.90 21.41
CA TYR A 361 13.07 3.18 20.71
C TYR A 361 14.06 4.16 21.35
N LEU A 362 14.18 4.19 22.67
CA LEU A 362 15.17 5.02 23.35
C LEU A 362 16.60 4.56 23.04
N LYS A 363 16.89 3.25 23.03
CA LYS A 363 18.20 2.72 22.61
C LYS A 363 18.55 3.09 21.16
N ALA A 364 17.57 3.08 20.27
CA ALA A 364 17.77 3.53 18.88
C ALA A 364 18.22 4.99 18.83
N LEU A 365 17.64 5.86 19.66
CA LEU A 365 18.00 7.28 19.77
C LEU A 365 19.32 7.52 20.51
N GLU A 366 19.74 6.62 21.40
CA GLU A 366 21.07 6.64 22.02
C GLU A 366 22.16 6.33 20.98
N SER A 367 21.93 5.33 20.13
CA SER A 367 22.84 4.99 19.03
C SER A 367 22.88 6.05 17.93
N ASP A 368 21.76 6.70 17.63
CA ASP A 368 21.68 7.82 16.69
C ASP A 368 20.58 8.81 17.11
N SER A 369 20.99 9.90 17.77
CA SER A 369 20.08 10.96 18.23
C SER A 369 19.38 11.72 17.10
N ASN A 370 19.86 11.59 15.86
CA ASN A 370 19.21 12.17 14.69
C ASN A 370 18.17 11.27 14.04
N TYR A 371 18.08 10.02 14.47
CA TYR A 371 17.13 9.05 13.93
C TYR A 371 15.69 9.40 14.32
N PHE A 372 14.84 9.77 13.35
CA PHE A 372 13.53 10.34 13.68
C PHE A 372 12.40 9.31 13.77
N ASP A 373 12.54 8.14 13.14
CA ASP A 373 11.51 7.09 13.13
C ASP A 373 11.13 6.59 14.53
N PRO A 374 12.06 6.40 15.50
CA PRO A 374 11.72 6.03 16.87
C PRO A 374 10.88 7.08 17.61
N MET A 375 10.98 8.37 17.24
CA MET A 375 10.23 9.46 17.91
C MET A 375 8.72 9.30 17.69
N LYS A 376 8.31 8.93 16.47
CA LYS A 376 6.93 8.59 16.12
C LYS A 376 6.43 7.38 16.91
N GLY A 377 7.26 6.35 17.03
CA GLY A 377 6.97 5.16 17.82
C GLY A 377 6.75 5.49 19.30
N LEU A 378 7.62 6.32 19.89
CA LEU A 378 7.52 6.76 21.28
C LEU A 378 6.22 7.53 21.55
N SER A 379 5.88 8.52 20.72
CA SER A 379 4.61 9.25 20.82
C SER A 379 3.41 8.29 20.85
N SER A 380 3.31 7.39 19.88
CA SER A 380 2.21 6.41 19.81
C SER A 380 2.11 5.52 21.04
N VAL A 381 3.24 5.07 21.59
CA VAL A 381 3.24 4.18 22.76
C VAL A 381 2.94 4.95 24.04
N TYR A 382 3.48 6.16 24.23
CA TYR A 382 3.13 7.00 25.39
C TYR A 382 1.65 7.40 25.40
N ALA A 383 1.08 7.71 24.23
CA ALA A 383 -0.34 7.99 24.09
C ALA A 383 -1.20 6.79 24.53
N ARG A 384 -0.81 5.56 24.17
CA ARG A 384 -1.49 4.33 24.60
C ARG A 384 -1.43 4.10 26.11
N GLU A 385 -0.32 4.46 26.73
CA GLU A 385 -0.15 4.40 28.20
C GLU A 385 -0.89 5.54 28.92
N GLY A 386 -1.53 6.47 28.19
CA GLY A 386 -2.21 7.63 28.76
C GLY A 386 -1.28 8.76 29.22
N ASN A 387 0.03 8.66 28.93
CA ASN A 387 1.01 9.68 29.31
C ASN A 387 1.08 10.79 28.25
N MET A 388 0.08 11.67 28.27
CA MET A 388 -0.07 12.76 27.29
C MET A 388 1.08 13.77 27.34
N GLU A 389 1.67 14.01 28.52
CA GLU A 389 2.82 14.91 28.65
C GLU A 389 4.02 14.39 27.84
N LYS A 390 4.36 13.10 27.98
CA LYS A 390 5.43 12.48 27.21
C LYS A 390 5.10 12.36 25.73
N ASP A 391 3.84 12.05 25.39
CA ASP A 391 3.40 12.01 23.99
C ASP A 391 3.65 13.36 23.30
N TYR A 392 3.14 14.45 23.86
CA TYR A 392 3.32 15.79 23.28
C TYR A 392 4.78 16.23 23.19
N GLU A 393 5.62 15.88 24.16
CA GLU A 393 7.07 16.10 24.06
C GLU A 393 7.66 15.44 22.80
N TRP A 394 7.29 14.19 22.52
CA TRP A 394 7.79 13.46 21.35
C TRP A 394 7.18 13.93 20.04
N VAL A 395 5.88 14.26 20.00
CA VAL A 395 5.24 14.88 18.83
C VAL A 395 5.95 16.18 18.44
N LEU A 396 6.25 17.05 19.41
CA LEU A 396 6.93 18.32 19.14
C LEU A 396 8.36 18.11 18.63
N ARG A 397 9.11 17.15 19.19
CA ARG A 397 10.45 16.79 18.72
C ARG A 397 10.43 16.26 17.28
N TYR A 398 9.49 15.38 16.99
CA TYR A 398 9.28 14.81 15.66
C TYR A 398 8.91 15.91 14.65
N TYR A 399 7.91 16.74 14.96
CA TYR A 399 7.46 17.84 14.10
C TYR A 399 8.56 18.89 13.83
N LYS A 400 9.43 19.17 14.81
CA LYS A 400 10.54 20.12 14.65
C LYS A 400 11.54 19.67 13.58
N LYS A 401 11.70 18.36 13.38
CA LYS A 401 12.63 17.78 12.39
C LYS A 401 11.98 17.54 11.02
N ARG A 402 10.68 17.80 10.85
CA ARG A 402 9.93 17.42 9.65
C ARG A 402 10.55 17.80 8.31
N ASN A 403 11.17 18.98 8.21
CA ASN A 403 11.78 19.46 6.96
C ASN A 403 12.96 18.60 6.49
N GLN A 404 13.47 17.69 7.33
CA GLN A 404 14.53 16.73 7.01
C GLN A 404 13.96 15.39 6.50
N PHE A 405 12.66 15.18 6.59
CA PHE A 405 12.03 13.90 6.24
C PHE A 405 11.67 13.86 4.75
N ASN A 406 11.38 12.67 4.24
CA ASN A 406 10.73 12.53 2.93
C ASN A 406 9.31 13.15 2.98
N PHE A 407 8.66 13.27 1.83
CA PHE A 407 7.37 13.92 1.72
C PHE A 407 6.26 13.22 2.52
N GLU A 408 6.21 11.88 2.55
CA GLU A 408 5.20 11.14 3.30
C GLU A 408 5.37 11.34 4.82
N ASP A 409 6.60 11.21 5.31
CA ASP A 409 6.91 11.39 6.73
C ASP A 409 6.72 12.83 7.19
N GLN A 410 6.94 13.82 6.32
CA GLN A 410 6.54 15.20 6.57
C GLN A 410 5.04 15.32 6.84
N LEU A 411 4.20 14.67 6.03
CA LEU A 411 2.76 14.68 6.23
C LEU A 411 2.35 13.99 7.53
N TRP A 412 2.95 12.85 7.87
CA TRP A 412 2.67 12.16 9.14
C TRP A 412 3.09 12.99 10.36
N ALA A 413 4.24 13.66 10.30
CA ALA A 413 4.67 14.57 11.37
C ALA A 413 3.73 15.77 11.53
N SER A 414 3.33 16.38 10.42
CA SER A 414 2.39 17.50 10.42
C SER A 414 1.01 17.07 10.89
N TRP A 415 0.53 15.89 10.50
CA TRP A 415 -0.72 15.33 11.00
C TRP A 415 -0.68 15.08 12.51
N ALA A 416 0.37 14.43 13.01
CA ALA A 416 0.52 14.14 14.44
C ALA A 416 0.55 15.43 15.28
N TYR A 417 1.20 16.48 14.77
CA TYR A 417 1.15 17.81 15.37
C TYR A 417 -0.26 18.40 15.32
N ALA A 418 -0.89 18.39 14.15
CA ALA A 418 -2.21 18.98 13.94
C ALA A 418 -3.29 18.36 14.84
N CYS A 419 -3.20 17.06 15.16
CA CYS A 419 -4.14 16.36 16.05
C CYS A 419 -4.31 17.02 17.43
N SER A 420 -3.28 17.72 17.93
CA SER A 420 -3.25 18.27 19.28
C SER A 420 -3.06 19.79 19.31
N PHE A 421 -2.40 20.35 18.29
CA PHE A 421 -1.93 21.74 18.28
C PHE A 421 -2.62 22.61 17.22
N GLU A 422 -3.36 22.02 16.27
CA GLU A 422 -4.06 22.76 15.21
C GLU A 422 -5.55 22.38 15.15
N SER A 423 -6.29 22.97 14.22
CA SER A 423 -7.71 22.71 14.09
C SER A 423 -8.00 21.32 13.51
N PRO A 424 -9.17 20.74 13.80
CA PRO A 424 -9.61 19.49 13.19
C PRO A 424 -9.60 19.51 11.66
N GLU A 425 -9.92 20.65 11.04
CA GLU A 425 -9.88 20.84 9.59
C GLU A 425 -8.46 20.65 9.03
N THR A 426 -7.45 21.21 9.70
CA THR A 426 -6.06 21.08 9.27
C THR A 426 -5.59 19.63 9.37
N CYS A 427 -5.98 18.93 10.45
CA CYS A 427 -5.73 17.50 10.61
C CYS A 427 -6.34 16.69 9.44
N VAL A 428 -7.60 16.96 9.07
CA VAL A 428 -8.28 16.33 7.92
C VAL A 428 -7.54 16.61 6.62
N ASN A 429 -7.03 17.83 6.40
CA ASN A 429 -6.30 18.17 5.18
C ASN A 429 -4.99 17.38 5.03
N TYR A 430 -4.25 17.14 6.12
CA TYR A 430 -3.07 16.26 6.08
C TYR A 430 -3.46 14.81 5.81
N LEU A 431 -4.52 14.29 6.46
CA LEU A 431 -4.99 12.93 6.22
C LEU A 431 -5.44 12.71 4.77
N LYS A 432 -6.06 13.71 4.13
CA LYS A 432 -6.41 13.65 2.71
C LYS A 432 -5.20 13.56 1.80
N GLN A 433 -4.14 14.32 2.10
CA GLN A 433 -2.88 14.22 1.35
C GLN A 433 -2.24 12.83 1.53
N ILE A 434 -2.23 12.31 2.75
CA ILE A 434 -1.75 10.96 3.05
C ILE A 434 -2.57 9.90 2.30
N GLN A 435 -3.89 10.05 2.25
CA GLN A 435 -4.79 9.15 1.53
C GLN A 435 -4.50 9.11 0.02
N GLN A 436 -4.08 10.23 -0.58
CA GLN A 436 -3.71 10.30 -1.98
C GLN A 436 -2.40 9.56 -2.29
N LEU A 437 -1.52 9.39 -1.28
CA LEU A 437 -0.30 8.60 -1.44
C LEU A 437 -0.62 7.11 -1.63
N ASP A 438 -1.48 6.55 -0.77
CA ASP A 438 -1.97 5.18 -0.85
C ASP A 438 -3.46 5.08 -0.50
N ASP A 439 -4.28 4.83 -1.51
CA ASP A 439 -5.73 4.70 -1.43
C ASP A 439 -6.20 3.32 -0.95
N GLN A 440 -5.29 2.37 -0.74
CA GLN A 440 -5.56 1.05 -0.21
C GLN A 440 -5.09 0.93 1.25
N LYS A 441 -5.07 2.04 2.00
CA LYS A 441 -4.71 2.06 3.43
C LYS A 441 -5.95 2.26 4.31
N PRO A 442 -6.59 1.20 4.83
CA PRO A 442 -7.82 1.32 5.63
C PRO A 442 -7.69 2.30 6.79
N ASN A 443 -6.55 2.28 7.50
CA ASN A 443 -6.34 3.13 8.66
C ASN A 443 -6.49 4.64 8.34
N THR A 444 -6.08 5.09 7.16
CA THR A 444 -6.24 6.51 6.79
C THR A 444 -7.71 6.91 6.67
N TYR A 445 -8.52 6.05 6.06
CA TYR A 445 -9.97 6.25 5.98
C TYR A 445 -10.64 6.20 7.36
N TYR A 446 -10.18 5.30 8.22
CA TYR A 446 -10.67 5.20 9.60
C TYR A 446 -10.38 6.47 10.40
N LEU A 447 -9.15 6.98 10.33
CA LEU A 447 -8.75 8.24 10.96
C LEU A 447 -9.54 9.44 10.41
N LEU A 448 -9.75 9.52 9.09
CA LEU A 448 -10.62 10.54 8.48
C LEU A 448 -12.04 10.45 9.01
N GLY A 449 -12.58 9.23 9.14
CA GLY A 449 -13.91 8.98 9.69
C GLY A 449 -14.06 9.48 11.11
N ILE A 450 -13.09 9.17 11.99
CA ILE A 450 -13.05 9.70 13.36
C ILE A 450 -13.05 11.22 13.36
N MET A 451 -12.22 11.85 12.52
CA MET A 451 -12.14 13.31 12.46
C MET A 451 -13.46 13.93 11.98
N TYR A 452 -14.10 13.35 10.95
CA TYR A 452 -15.41 13.82 10.50
C TYR A 452 -16.51 13.63 11.55
N ASN A 453 -16.53 12.49 12.25
CA ASN A 453 -17.44 12.25 13.37
C ASN A 453 -17.26 13.32 14.47
N ARG A 454 -16.02 13.61 14.87
CA ARG A 454 -15.70 14.65 15.87
C ARG A 454 -16.15 16.05 15.46
N MET A 455 -16.14 16.34 14.16
CA MET A 455 -16.61 17.60 13.60
C MET A 455 -18.13 17.63 13.34
N GLY A 456 -18.85 16.55 13.64
CA GLY A 456 -20.28 16.40 13.35
C GLY A 456 -20.61 16.25 11.85
N GLN A 457 -19.62 16.01 11.00
CA GLN A 457 -19.78 15.84 9.55
C GLN A 457 -20.07 14.37 9.21
N TYR A 458 -21.18 13.84 9.73
CA TYR A 458 -21.48 12.40 9.70
C TYR A 458 -21.62 11.81 8.29
N ASP A 459 -22.15 12.56 7.32
CA ASP A 459 -22.27 12.08 5.94
C ASP A 459 -20.90 11.81 5.30
N LYS A 460 -19.94 12.72 5.53
CA LYS A 460 -18.55 12.52 5.08
C LYS A 460 -17.86 11.38 5.84
N ALA A 461 -18.17 11.23 7.13
CA ALA A 461 -17.67 10.12 7.93
C ALA A 461 -18.16 8.78 7.35
N ILE A 462 -19.44 8.68 6.98
CA ILE A 462 -20.01 7.48 6.36
C ILE A 462 -19.30 7.15 5.06
N GLU A 463 -19.09 8.13 4.17
CA GLU A 463 -18.42 7.91 2.88
C GLU A 463 -17.03 7.27 3.06
N VAL A 464 -16.18 7.85 3.92
CA VAL A 464 -14.83 7.33 4.13
C VAL A 464 -14.83 6.02 4.92
N LEU A 465 -15.73 5.83 5.87
CA LEU A 465 -15.79 4.62 6.70
C LEU A 465 -16.42 3.43 5.96
N GLU A 466 -17.40 3.65 5.06
CA GLU A 466 -17.88 2.60 4.15
C GLU A 466 -16.77 2.17 3.19
N LYS A 467 -15.93 3.12 2.71
CA LYS A 467 -14.74 2.79 1.92
C LYS A 467 -13.72 1.99 2.73
N ASN A 468 -13.43 2.38 3.98
CA ASN A 468 -12.61 1.59 4.90
C ASN A 468 -13.14 0.15 5.01
N LEU A 469 -14.43 -0.02 5.32
CA LEU A 469 -15.05 -1.33 5.47
C LEU A 469 -14.93 -2.17 4.20
N SER A 470 -15.13 -1.56 3.02
CA SER A 470 -15.02 -2.25 1.74
C SER A 470 -13.62 -2.79 1.46
N ILE A 471 -12.57 -2.03 1.79
CA ILE A 471 -11.18 -2.47 1.63
C ILE A 471 -10.90 -3.63 2.58
N CYS A 472 -11.29 -3.50 3.85
CA CYS A 472 -11.12 -4.54 4.86
C CYS A 472 -11.87 -5.84 4.47
N MET A 473 -13.08 -5.74 3.90
CA MET A 473 -13.83 -6.89 3.39
C MET A 473 -13.11 -7.56 2.22
N ASN A 474 -12.56 -6.77 1.28
CA ASN A 474 -11.78 -7.29 0.15
C ASN A 474 -10.51 -8.02 0.61
N TRP A 475 -9.93 -7.59 1.72
CA TRP A 475 -8.75 -8.22 2.33
C TRP A 475 -9.05 -9.58 2.96
N GLY A 476 -10.33 -9.89 3.20
CA GLY A 476 -10.83 -11.22 3.54
C GLY A 476 -11.29 -11.35 4.99
N LYS A 477 -11.99 -12.45 5.28
CA LYS A 477 -12.65 -12.68 6.57
C LYS A 477 -11.68 -12.72 7.75
N ASP A 478 -10.46 -13.24 7.57
CA ASP A 478 -9.49 -13.30 8.66
C ASP A 478 -8.93 -11.93 9.04
N PHE A 479 -8.83 -11.00 8.09
CA PHE A 479 -8.47 -9.61 8.37
C PHE A 479 -9.61 -8.86 9.10
N MET A 480 -10.85 -9.25 8.83
CA MET A 480 -12.03 -8.69 9.50
C MET A 480 -12.16 -9.14 10.96
N LYS A 481 -11.56 -10.29 11.32
CA LYS A 481 -11.49 -10.75 12.72
C LYS A 481 -10.61 -9.79 13.52
N ASN A 482 -11.06 -9.40 14.70
CA ASN A 482 -10.34 -8.49 15.61
C ASN A 482 -10.11 -7.05 15.10
N ASN A 483 -10.82 -6.60 14.05
CA ASN A 483 -10.75 -5.22 13.56
C ASN A 483 -11.91 -4.37 14.11
N SER A 484 -11.62 -3.38 14.97
CA SER A 484 -12.60 -2.61 15.74
C SER A 484 -13.29 -1.45 14.99
N MET A 485 -13.18 -1.38 13.67
CA MET A 485 -13.69 -0.27 12.83
C MET A 485 -15.23 -0.08 12.83
N TYR A 486 -16.01 -1.03 13.35
CA TYR A 486 -17.48 -1.02 13.27
C TYR A 486 -18.14 0.11 14.05
N THR A 487 -17.54 0.54 15.16
CA THR A 487 -18.18 1.48 16.10
C THR A 487 -18.25 2.90 15.54
N GLU A 488 -17.21 3.36 14.85
CA GLU A 488 -17.17 4.71 14.26
C GLU A 488 -18.16 4.87 13.10
N LEU A 489 -18.28 3.84 12.25
CA LEU A 489 -19.27 3.84 11.17
C LEU A 489 -20.69 3.70 11.74
N GLY A 490 -20.84 2.88 12.79
CA GLY A 490 -22.08 2.74 13.52
C GLY A 490 -22.55 4.06 14.14
N LEU A 491 -21.66 4.81 14.78
CA LEU A 491 -21.93 6.15 15.30
C LEU A 491 -22.43 7.09 14.20
N ALA A 492 -21.78 7.09 13.04
CA ALA A 492 -22.18 7.95 11.93
C ALA A 492 -23.56 7.56 11.37
N TYR A 493 -23.86 6.26 11.24
CA TYR A 493 -25.19 5.78 10.91
C TYR A 493 -26.23 6.16 11.98
N HIS A 494 -25.87 6.06 13.26
CA HIS A 494 -26.75 6.40 14.37
C HIS A 494 -27.18 7.86 14.31
N LYS A 495 -26.20 8.76 14.15
CA LYS A 495 -26.42 10.21 14.10
C LYS A 495 -27.16 10.66 12.85
N THR A 496 -27.15 9.87 11.78
CA THR A 496 -27.93 10.10 10.55
C THR A 496 -29.25 9.31 10.50
N GLY A 497 -29.60 8.57 11.56
CA GLY A 497 -30.83 7.78 11.63
C GLY A 497 -30.86 6.52 10.76
N GLN A 498 -29.72 6.06 10.25
CA GLN A 498 -29.59 4.87 9.41
C GLN A 498 -29.57 3.55 10.23
N PHE A 499 -30.51 3.39 11.17
CA PHE A 499 -30.55 2.28 12.14
C PHE A 499 -30.56 0.88 11.49
N LYS A 500 -31.16 0.74 10.29
CA LYS A 500 -31.13 -0.54 9.54
C LYS A 500 -29.72 -0.92 9.10
N LYS A 501 -28.90 0.04 8.65
CA LYS A 501 -27.50 -0.21 8.28
C LYS A 501 -26.66 -0.45 9.53
N GLU A 502 -26.87 0.35 10.56
CA GLU A 502 -26.21 0.22 11.87
C GLU A 502 -26.40 -1.18 12.47
N LYS A 503 -27.65 -1.67 12.55
CA LYS A 503 -27.97 -3.02 13.03
C LYS A 503 -27.29 -4.13 12.22
N LYS A 504 -27.20 -3.97 10.89
CA LYS A 504 -26.47 -4.93 10.03
C LYS A 504 -24.97 -4.90 10.30
N LEU A 505 -24.41 -3.70 10.45
CA LEU A 505 -22.99 -3.48 10.73
C LEU A 505 -22.59 -4.10 12.07
N TYR A 506 -23.35 -3.87 13.14
CA TYR A 506 -23.03 -4.43 14.44
C TYR A 506 -23.21 -5.95 14.50
N LYS A 507 -24.15 -6.54 13.75
CA LYS A 507 -24.23 -8.01 13.59
C LYS A 507 -22.97 -8.58 12.94
N LEU A 508 -22.47 -7.90 11.91
CA LEU A 508 -21.20 -8.26 11.27
C LEU A 508 -20.04 -8.12 12.26
N GLY A 509 -19.98 -7.02 13.00
CA GLY A 509 -18.97 -6.78 14.03
C GLY A 509 -18.97 -7.86 15.11
N GLU A 510 -20.13 -8.20 15.67
CA GLU A 510 -20.27 -9.24 16.69
C GLU A 510 -19.91 -10.64 16.15
N THR A 511 -20.19 -10.92 14.88
CA THR A 511 -19.76 -12.18 14.24
C THR A 511 -18.24 -12.28 14.15
N ASN A 512 -17.56 -11.17 13.85
CA ASN A 512 -16.11 -11.14 13.67
C ASN A 512 -15.33 -10.93 14.98
N MET A 513 -15.97 -10.33 15.98
CA MET A 513 -15.40 -10.00 17.29
C MET A 513 -16.43 -10.28 18.39
N PRO A 514 -16.65 -11.57 18.72
CA PRO A 514 -17.53 -11.91 19.82
C PRO A 514 -16.98 -11.30 21.12
N ASP A 515 -17.89 -10.75 21.92
CA ASP A 515 -17.59 -10.20 23.25
C ASP A 515 -16.63 -9.00 23.25
N ASP A 516 -16.68 -8.20 22.18
CA ASP A 516 -16.04 -6.89 22.11
C ASP A 516 -16.86 -5.83 22.87
N GLY A 517 -16.21 -5.18 23.85
CA GLY A 517 -16.82 -4.17 24.71
C GLY A 517 -17.37 -2.95 23.94
N PRO A 518 -16.58 -2.29 23.07
CA PRO A 518 -17.04 -1.19 22.24
C PRO A 518 -18.27 -1.52 21.37
N ILE A 519 -18.31 -2.70 20.74
CA ILE A 519 -19.49 -3.15 19.97
C ILE A 519 -20.69 -3.36 20.90
N CYS A 520 -20.51 -3.93 22.10
CA CYS A 520 -21.59 -4.08 23.08
C CYS A 520 -22.16 -2.72 23.52
N ILE A 521 -21.30 -1.73 23.77
CA ILE A 521 -21.71 -0.35 24.07
C ILE A 521 -22.56 0.21 22.94
N SER A 522 -22.09 0.07 21.70
CA SER A 522 -22.76 0.61 20.51
C SER A 522 -24.13 -0.04 20.29
N TRP A 523 -24.25 -1.35 20.51
CA TRP A 523 -25.53 -2.06 20.52
C TRP A 523 -26.49 -1.58 21.62
N ALA A 524 -25.97 -1.34 22.84
CA ALA A 524 -26.80 -0.85 23.94
C ALA A 524 -27.37 0.55 23.63
N VAL A 525 -26.57 1.43 23.03
CA VAL A 525 -27.00 2.76 22.55
C VAL A 525 -28.10 2.62 21.49
N LEU A 526 -27.88 1.80 20.46
CA LEU A 526 -28.88 1.55 19.42
C LEU A 526 -30.19 1.01 20.00
N ALA A 527 -30.12 0.01 20.88
CA ALA A 527 -31.30 -0.59 21.49
C ALA A 527 -32.11 0.41 22.33
N LEU A 528 -31.43 1.30 23.07
CA LEU A 528 -32.10 2.36 23.81
C LEU A 528 -32.77 3.38 22.88
N SER A 529 -32.09 3.80 21.81
CA SER A 529 -32.64 4.73 20.82
C SER A 529 -33.85 4.14 20.07
N GLU A 530 -33.85 2.82 19.81
CA GLU A 530 -35.00 2.10 19.24
C GLU A 530 -36.06 1.70 20.29
N LYS A 531 -35.85 2.02 21.58
CA LYS A 531 -36.70 1.63 22.71
C LYS A 531 -36.88 0.10 22.88
N ASP A 532 -35.92 -0.69 22.40
CA ASP A 532 -35.88 -2.14 22.56
C ASP A 532 -35.30 -2.51 23.94
N THR A 533 -36.20 -2.68 24.91
CA THR A 533 -35.83 -2.97 26.30
C THR A 533 -35.21 -4.35 26.50
N VAL A 534 -35.52 -5.32 25.63
CA VAL A 534 -34.99 -6.69 25.71
C VAL A 534 -33.55 -6.68 25.24
N MET A 535 -33.29 -6.11 24.06
CA MET A 535 -31.96 -5.99 23.50
C MET A 535 -31.05 -5.11 24.36
N SER A 536 -31.59 -3.99 24.86
CA SER A 536 -30.84 -3.11 25.77
C SER A 536 -30.37 -3.87 27.01
N ARG A 537 -31.27 -4.60 27.68
CA ARG A 537 -30.92 -5.40 28.88
C ARG A 537 -29.88 -6.48 28.56
N HIS A 538 -30.00 -7.14 27.41
CA HIS A 538 -29.03 -8.14 26.98
C HIS A 538 -27.61 -7.55 26.89
N TYR A 539 -27.43 -6.43 26.19
CA TYR A 539 -26.12 -5.83 26.02
C TYR A 539 -25.59 -5.13 27.28
N PHE A 540 -26.45 -4.60 28.16
CA PHE A 540 -26.04 -4.15 29.49
C PHE A 540 -25.44 -5.31 30.31
N ASN A 541 -26.15 -6.44 30.40
CA ASN A 541 -25.65 -7.61 31.14
C ASN A 541 -24.33 -8.13 30.55
N LYS A 542 -24.24 -8.21 29.22
CA LYS A 542 -23.02 -8.62 28.50
C LYS A 542 -21.84 -7.68 28.80
N LEU A 543 -22.06 -6.37 28.72
CA LEU A 543 -21.03 -5.37 29.05
C LEU A 543 -20.60 -5.44 30.52
N THR A 544 -21.54 -5.54 31.45
CA THR A 544 -21.23 -5.66 32.88
C THR A 544 -20.42 -6.92 33.16
N PHE A 545 -20.78 -8.05 32.54
CA PHE A 545 -20.01 -9.30 32.65
C PHE A 545 -18.58 -9.12 32.15
N LEU A 546 -18.39 -8.50 30.98
CA LEU A 546 -17.08 -8.19 30.42
C LEU A 546 -16.24 -7.30 31.32
N LEU A 547 -16.81 -6.18 31.78
CA LEU A 547 -16.10 -5.23 32.63
C LEU A 547 -15.69 -5.84 33.98
N LYS A 548 -16.56 -6.65 34.61
CA LYS A 548 -16.23 -7.30 35.88
C LYS A 548 -15.20 -8.41 35.73
N ASN A 549 -15.42 -9.33 34.79
CA ASN A 549 -14.67 -10.59 34.77
C ASN A 549 -13.40 -10.51 33.92
N ARG A 550 -13.43 -9.77 32.81
CA ARG A 550 -12.30 -9.67 31.88
C ARG A 550 -11.39 -8.49 32.20
N TYR A 551 -11.98 -7.33 32.48
CA TYR A 551 -11.24 -6.08 32.72
C TYR A 551 -11.07 -5.74 34.20
N GLN A 552 -11.66 -6.52 35.12
CA GLN A 552 -11.58 -6.32 36.57
C GLN A 552 -11.90 -4.87 36.98
N SER A 553 -12.84 -4.25 36.27
CA SER A 553 -13.20 -2.84 36.46
C SER A 553 -13.92 -2.63 37.79
N THR A 554 -13.64 -1.49 38.43
CA THR A 554 -14.38 -1.07 39.64
C THR A 554 -15.85 -0.84 39.32
N GLN A 555 -16.71 -0.94 40.34
CA GLN A 555 -18.14 -0.65 40.18
C GLN A 555 -18.35 0.80 39.71
N ALA A 556 -17.56 1.75 40.21
CA ALA A 556 -17.51 3.13 39.72
C ALA A 556 -17.24 3.24 38.22
N HIS A 557 -16.28 2.48 37.68
CA HIS A 557 -15.98 2.46 36.25
C HIS A 557 -17.15 1.89 35.43
N ILE A 558 -17.80 0.84 35.93
CA ILE A 558 -18.97 0.23 35.27
C ILE A 558 -20.12 1.24 35.20
N ASP A 559 -20.42 1.90 36.31
CA ASP A 559 -21.50 2.89 36.37
C ASP A 559 -21.22 4.07 35.43
N ARG A 560 -19.96 4.51 35.32
CA ARG A 560 -19.55 5.51 34.33
C ARG A 560 -19.85 5.06 32.89
N ARG A 561 -19.50 3.81 32.54
CA ARG A 561 -19.78 3.28 31.19
C ARG A 561 -21.28 3.19 30.91
N ILE A 562 -22.08 2.82 31.90
CA ILE A 562 -23.54 2.81 31.80
C ILE A 562 -24.07 4.23 31.60
N ALA A 563 -23.54 5.22 32.32
CA ALA A 563 -23.89 6.62 32.17
C ALA A 563 -23.61 7.14 30.76
N GLU A 564 -22.42 6.84 30.20
CA GLU A 564 -22.04 7.20 28.83
C GLU A 564 -22.98 6.59 27.78
N ILE A 565 -23.44 5.35 27.98
CA ILE A 565 -24.44 4.71 27.09
C ILE A 565 -25.76 5.49 27.13
N TYR A 566 -26.27 5.80 28.32
CA TYR A 566 -27.51 6.57 28.45
C TYR A 566 -27.36 7.97 27.87
N GLN A 567 -26.22 8.61 28.06
CA GLN A 567 -25.92 9.92 27.51
C GLN A 567 -25.91 9.88 25.97
N ALA A 568 -25.22 8.91 25.39
CA ALA A 568 -25.16 8.72 23.94
C ALA A 568 -26.55 8.45 23.32
N ALA A 569 -27.43 7.75 24.05
CA ALA A 569 -28.83 7.52 23.69
C ALA A 569 -29.77 8.71 23.97
N GLY A 570 -29.26 9.85 24.46
CA GLY A 570 -30.05 11.05 24.75
C GLY A 570 -30.91 10.96 26.01
N MET A 571 -30.66 9.98 26.90
CA MET A 571 -31.40 9.77 28.14
C MET A 571 -30.72 10.48 29.33
N THR A 572 -30.70 11.81 29.31
CA THR A 572 -29.91 12.65 30.23
C THR A 572 -30.14 12.37 31.71
N ASP A 573 -31.40 12.18 32.15
CA ASP A 573 -31.70 11.96 33.58
C ASP A 573 -31.15 10.62 34.09
N LYS A 574 -31.20 9.58 33.24
CA LYS A 574 -30.60 8.28 33.57
C LYS A 574 -29.08 8.37 33.59
N ALA A 575 -28.49 9.07 32.61
CA ALA A 575 -27.06 9.29 32.57
C ALA A 575 -26.57 10.01 33.83
N GLU A 576 -27.26 11.07 34.25
CA GLU A 576 -26.93 11.83 35.46
C GLU A 576 -26.92 10.94 36.71
N LYS A 577 -27.93 10.08 36.87
CA LYS A 577 -28.00 9.14 37.99
C LYS A 577 -26.73 8.29 38.08
N TYR A 578 -26.34 7.64 36.98
CA TYR A 578 -25.18 6.76 36.98
C TYR A 578 -23.85 7.51 37.06
N PHE A 579 -23.73 8.72 36.50
CA PHE A 579 -22.55 9.55 36.71
C PHE A 579 -22.38 9.93 38.19
N ARG A 580 -23.47 10.26 38.88
CA ARG A 580 -23.44 10.54 40.33
C ARG A 580 -23.08 9.31 41.15
N GLU A 581 -23.64 8.14 40.82
CA GLU A 581 -23.29 6.87 41.46
C GLU A 581 -21.79 6.56 41.27
N SER A 582 -21.28 6.69 40.05
CA SER A 582 -19.85 6.53 39.72
C SER A 582 -18.96 7.50 40.52
N PHE A 583 -19.32 8.78 40.54
CA PHE A 583 -18.58 9.80 41.28
C PHE A 583 -18.59 9.57 42.80
N SER A 584 -19.74 9.16 43.36
CA SER A 584 -19.90 8.96 44.82
C SER A 584 -19.03 7.85 45.38
N GLN A 585 -18.68 6.86 44.55
CA GLN A 585 -17.83 5.73 44.93
C GLN A 585 -16.34 6.10 44.93
N GLU A 586 -15.93 7.05 44.08
CA GLU A 586 -14.53 7.50 43.93
C GLU A 586 -14.46 9.05 43.95
N PRO A 587 -14.87 9.72 45.05
CA PRO A 587 -15.05 11.17 45.10
C PRO A 587 -13.75 11.99 45.12
N ASP A 588 -12.61 11.31 45.30
CA ASP A 588 -11.25 11.88 45.26
C ASP A 588 -10.48 11.45 43.99
N ASN A 589 -11.16 10.84 43.02
CA ASN A 589 -10.55 10.52 41.73
C ASN A 589 -10.73 11.72 40.77
N PRO A 590 -9.64 12.38 40.33
CA PRO A 590 -9.73 13.56 39.46
C PRO A 590 -10.31 13.24 38.08
N GLU A 591 -10.18 12.00 37.59
CA GLU A 591 -10.84 11.56 36.34
C GLU A 591 -12.36 11.59 36.49
N ARG A 592 -12.89 11.13 37.63
CA ARG A 592 -14.34 11.14 37.91
C ARG A 592 -14.87 12.56 38.04
N MET A 593 -14.10 13.44 38.66
CA MET A 593 -14.40 14.88 38.73
C MET A 593 -14.51 15.49 37.33
N LEU A 594 -13.55 15.20 36.46
CA LEU A 594 -13.53 15.72 35.09
C LEU A 594 -14.74 15.23 34.28
N VAL A 595 -15.04 13.93 34.34
CA VAL A 595 -16.19 13.34 33.63
C VAL A 595 -17.50 13.98 34.09
N MET A 596 -17.69 14.12 35.41
CA MET A 596 -18.89 14.76 35.96
C MET A 596 -19.00 16.24 35.55
N ALA A 597 -17.88 16.98 35.57
CA ALA A 597 -17.85 18.38 35.13
C ALA A 597 -18.19 18.52 33.65
N ASN A 598 -17.64 17.66 32.78
CA ASN A 598 -17.97 17.67 31.35
C ASN A 598 -19.46 17.38 31.12
N PHE A 599 -20.03 16.42 31.83
CA PHE A 599 -21.47 16.15 31.78
C PHE A 599 -22.32 17.37 32.19
N MET A 600 -21.96 18.04 33.29
CA MET A 600 -22.63 19.27 33.74
C MET A 600 -22.56 20.38 32.67
N ILE A 601 -21.39 20.58 32.07
CA ILE A 601 -21.15 21.55 31.00
C ILE A 601 -22.01 21.25 29.77
N GLU A 602 -22.01 20.01 29.30
CA GLU A 602 -22.73 19.59 28.09
C GLU A 602 -24.25 19.69 28.26
N THR A 603 -24.75 19.38 29.45
CA THR A 603 -26.18 19.41 29.75
C THR A 603 -26.68 20.77 30.25
N GLY A 604 -25.78 21.69 30.59
CA GLY A 604 -26.12 22.96 31.23
C GLY A 604 -26.63 22.82 32.68
N ARG A 605 -26.50 21.64 33.30
CA ARG A 605 -27.01 21.35 34.64
C ARG A 605 -25.95 21.57 35.70
N ASN A 606 -26.33 22.17 36.84
CA ASN A 606 -25.46 22.40 38.01
C ASN A 606 -24.12 23.05 37.67
N LEU A 607 -24.09 23.92 36.66
CA LEU A 607 -22.86 24.54 36.16
C LEU A 607 -22.07 25.23 37.27
N TYR A 608 -22.74 25.77 38.29
CA TYR A 608 -22.13 26.45 39.43
C TYR A 608 -21.16 25.56 40.25
N GLU A 609 -21.29 24.23 40.19
CA GLU A 609 -20.40 23.29 40.88
C GLU A 609 -19.08 23.04 40.14
N VAL A 610 -19.08 23.22 38.81
CA VAL A 610 -17.94 22.90 37.94
C VAL A 610 -16.64 23.56 38.41
N PRO A 611 -16.59 24.88 38.72
CA PRO A 611 -15.34 25.51 39.14
C PRO A 611 -14.78 24.92 40.43
N ARG A 612 -15.64 24.68 41.43
CA ARG A 612 -15.25 24.08 42.71
C ARG A 612 -14.72 22.65 42.52
N LEU A 613 -15.38 21.89 41.65
CA LEU A 613 -14.98 20.52 41.35
C LEU A 613 -13.62 20.48 40.65
N MET A 614 -13.39 21.38 39.69
CA MET A 614 -12.10 21.50 39.00
C MET A 614 -10.99 22.06 39.89
N ASP A 615 -11.30 22.93 40.85
CA ASP A 615 -10.33 23.35 41.87
C ASP A 615 -9.84 22.17 42.71
N LYS A 616 -10.75 21.29 43.14
CA LYS A 616 -10.37 20.05 43.84
C LYS A 616 -9.58 19.09 42.93
N ALA A 617 -9.97 18.94 41.66
CA ALA A 617 -9.25 18.08 40.72
C ALA A 617 -7.81 18.57 40.49
N MET A 618 -7.59 19.88 40.41
CA MET A 618 -6.26 20.48 40.26
C MET A 618 -5.34 20.20 41.47
N THR A 619 -5.86 20.14 42.69
CA THR A 619 -5.04 19.78 43.86
C THR A 619 -4.60 18.32 43.86
N LEU A 620 -5.29 17.47 43.10
CA LEU A 620 -5.05 16.03 42.99
C LEU A 620 -4.33 15.66 41.68
N ALA A 621 -4.04 16.64 40.82
CA ALA A 621 -3.38 16.40 39.54
C ALA A 621 -1.94 15.88 39.76
N THR A 622 -1.61 14.75 39.12
CA THR A 622 -0.31 14.08 39.27
C THR A 622 0.70 14.49 38.19
N ASN A 623 0.24 15.18 37.15
CA ASN A 623 1.05 15.65 36.03
C ASN A 623 0.56 17.02 35.55
N LYS A 624 1.38 17.69 34.74
CA LYS A 624 1.06 19.05 34.27
C LYS A 624 -0.10 19.06 33.28
N TYR A 625 -0.19 18.04 32.43
CA TYR A 625 -1.26 17.96 31.44
C TYR A 625 -2.65 18.00 32.09
N ASP A 626 -2.88 17.15 33.09
CA ASP A 626 -4.16 17.06 33.80
C ASP A 626 -4.50 18.36 34.50
N TYR A 627 -3.53 18.97 35.18
CA TYR A 627 -3.70 20.26 35.84
C TYR A 627 -4.25 21.34 34.88
N TYR A 628 -3.59 21.51 33.72
CA TYR A 628 -4.03 22.51 32.73
C TYR A 628 -5.33 22.10 32.00
N ASN A 629 -5.61 20.81 31.89
CA ASN A 629 -6.88 20.32 31.36
C ASN A 629 -8.06 20.63 32.31
N PHE A 630 -7.86 20.49 33.63
CA PHE A 630 -8.84 20.89 34.64
C PHE A 630 -9.04 22.41 34.66
N MET A 631 -7.95 23.18 34.58
CA MET A 631 -8.01 24.64 34.50
C MET A 631 -8.78 25.12 33.24
N ASN A 632 -8.51 24.48 32.08
CA ASN A 632 -9.25 24.72 30.85
C ASN A 632 -10.75 24.39 30.99
N THR A 633 -11.06 23.28 31.66
CA THR A 633 -12.46 22.86 31.92
C THR A 633 -13.16 23.81 32.89
N LYS A 634 -12.47 24.31 33.92
CA LYS A 634 -12.97 25.35 34.82
C LYS A 634 -13.35 26.63 34.06
N GLY A 635 -12.44 27.13 33.22
CA GLY A 635 -12.68 28.32 32.40
C GLY A 635 -13.89 28.13 31.47
N TRP A 636 -13.99 26.96 30.85
CA TRP A 636 -15.13 26.62 29.99
C TRP A 636 -16.46 26.51 30.76
N GLY A 637 -16.44 25.95 31.96
CA GLY A 637 -17.60 25.92 32.86
C GLY A 637 -18.08 27.32 33.23
N LEU A 638 -17.16 28.22 33.59
CA LEU A 638 -17.48 29.64 33.87
C LEU A 638 -18.08 30.33 32.64
N TYR A 639 -17.55 30.06 31.45
CA TYR A 639 -18.09 30.58 30.20
C TYR A 639 -19.55 30.13 29.99
N LYS A 640 -19.84 28.84 30.19
CA LYS A 640 -21.22 28.31 30.09
C LYS A 640 -22.17 28.84 31.17
N GLN A 641 -21.64 29.31 32.32
CA GLN A 641 -22.43 30.03 33.33
C GLN A 641 -22.73 31.49 32.95
N GLY A 642 -22.19 32.01 31.85
CA GLY A 642 -22.30 33.43 31.49
C GLY A 642 -21.27 34.33 32.21
N LYS A 643 -20.32 33.77 32.96
CA LYS A 643 -19.27 34.51 33.68
C LYS A 643 -18.09 34.82 32.77
N TYR A 644 -18.34 35.55 31.67
CA TYR A 644 -17.39 35.71 30.57
C TYR A 644 -16.05 36.34 30.97
N LYS A 645 -16.04 37.35 31.85
CA LYS A 645 -14.79 38.00 32.32
C LYS A 645 -13.91 37.06 33.16
N GLU A 646 -14.53 36.29 34.05
CA GLU A 646 -13.81 35.29 34.87
C GLU A 646 -13.28 34.15 33.99
N ALA A 647 -14.13 33.66 33.07
CA ALA A 647 -13.74 32.64 32.11
C ALA A 647 -12.56 33.08 31.24
N LEU A 648 -12.59 34.31 30.72
CA LEU A 648 -11.53 34.89 29.91
C LEU A 648 -10.22 34.92 30.70
N LYS A 649 -10.23 35.46 31.92
CA LYS A 649 -9.04 35.53 32.78
C LYS A 649 -8.43 34.15 33.00
N ILE A 650 -9.23 33.15 33.35
CA ILE A 650 -8.76 31.77 33.60
C ILE A 650 -8.19 31.15 32.33
N LEU A 651 -8.86 31.29 31.18
CA LEU A 651 -8.39 30.71 29.92
C LEU A 651 -7.14 31.41 29.37
N GLU A 652 -7.00 32.72 29.56
CA GLU A 652 -5.78 33.46 29.21
C GLU A 652 -4.60 33.01 30.07
N GLU A 653 -4.80 32.86 31.37
CA GLU A 653 -3.78 32.34 32.29
C GLU A 653 -3.41 30.91 31.95
N THR A 654 -4.40 30.05 31.68
CA THR A 654 -4.20 28.66 31.23
C THR A 654 -3.36 28.64 29.96
N TRP A 655 -3.74 29.43 28.95
CA TRP A 655 -3.02 29.51 27.69
C TRP A 655 -1.60 30.02 27.85
N LYS A 656 -1.38 31.02 28.70
CA LYS A 656 -0.05 31.60 28.94
C LYS A 656 0.87 30.59 29.63
N SER A 657 0.38 29.92 30.68
CA SER A 657 1.18 29.09 31.57
C SER A 657 1.30 27.62 31.14
N ALA A 658 0.36 27.11 30.33
CA ALA A 658 0.38 25.72 29.89
C ALA A 658 1.69 25.39 29.14
N PRO A 659 2.34 24.24 29.46
CA PRO A 659 3.58 23.80 28.83
C PRO A 659 3.37 23.46 27.36
N PHE A 660 2.15 23.06 27.00
CA PHE A 660 1.74 22.72 25.65
C PHE A 660 0.65 23.69 25.20
N LYS A 661 0.83 24.30 24.03
CA LYS A 661 -0.12 25.23 23.42
C LYS A 661 -1.21 24.47 22.68
N LEU A 662 -2.02 23.71 23.40
CA LEU A 662 -3.04 22.82 22.84
C LEU A 662 -4.17 23.59 22.16
N TYR A 663 -4.60 23.12 21.00
CA TYR A 663 -5.68 23.76 20.25
C TYR A 663 -7.01 23.81 21.03
N SER A 664 -7.27 22.82 21.89
CA SER A 664 -8.47 22.79 22.74
C SER A 664 -8.54 23.94 23.75
N ILE A 665 -7.39 24.48 24.18
CA ILE A 665 -7.33 25.67 25.04
C ILE A 665 -7.48 26.92 24.19
N TYR A 666 -6.75 26.98 23.08
CA TYR A 666 -6.78 28.12 22.15
C TYR A 666 -8.19 28.40 21.61
N SER A 667 -8.87 27.38 21.08
CA SER A 667 -10.22 27.51 20.50
C SER A 667 -11.24 28.05 21.50
N ARG A 668 -11.26 27.52 22.73
CA ARG A 668 -12.12 28.01 23.81
C ARG A 668 -11.79 29.46 24.17
N LEU A 669 -10.51 29.79 24.31
CA LEU A 669 -10.07 31.15 24.60
C LEU A 669 -10.56 32.14 23.53
N GLU A 670 -10.39 31.82 22.25
CA GLU A 670 -10.85 32.67 21.14
C GLU A 670 -12.37 32.82 21.10
N GLU A 671 -13.12 31.77 21.44
CA GLU A 671 -14.58 31.84 21.56
C GLU A 671 -15.00 32.80 22.71
N VAL A 672 -14.38 32.69 23.88
CA VAL A 672 -14.66 33.58 25.01
C VAL A 672 -14.28 35.02 24.71
N LYS A 673 -13.15 35.27 24.02
CA LYS A 673 -12.74 36.61 23.60
C LYS A 673 -13.79 37.27 22.70
N LYS A 674 -14.27 36.55 21.67
CA LYS A 674 -15.29 37.06 20.73
C LYS A 674 -16.56 37.49 21.47
N VAL A 675 -17.05 36.68 22.40
CA VAL A 675 -18.25 37.01 23.19
C VAL A 675 -18.00 38.19 24.14
N THR A 676 -16.85 38.24 24.79
CA THR A 676 -16.53 39.31 25.75
C THR A 676 -16.38 40.67 25.05
N GLN A 677 -15.78 40.71 23.86
CA GLN A 677 -15.67 41.93 23.05
C GLN A 677 -17.04 42.46 22.61
N ASN A 678 -17.95 41.58 22.19
CA ASN A 678 -19.29 41.97 21.77
C ASN A 678 -20.15 42.51 22.94
N ASN A 679 -19.99 41.95 24.15
CA ASN A 679 -20.69 42.43 25.35
C ASN A 679 -20.13 43.74 25.92
N HIS A 680 -19.00 44.25 25.42
CA HIS A 680 -18.48 45.58 25.77
C HIS A 680 -19.00 46.68 24.83
N LEU A 681 -19.62 46.31 23.71
CA LEU A 681 -20.19 47.21 22.70
C LEU A 681 -21.72 47.40 22.84
N GLN A 682 -22.34 46.65 23.76
CA GLN A 682 -23.71 46.83 24.25
C GLN A 682 -23.67 47.42 25.65
#